data_AF-A0A534TA42-F1
#
_entry.id   AF-A0A534TA42-F1
#
_cell.length_a   1.000
_cell.length_b   1.000
_cell.length_c   1.000
_cell.angle_alpha   90.00
_cell.angle_beta   90.00
_cell.angle_gamma   90.00
#
_symmetry.space_group_name_H-M   'P 1'
#
loop_
_entity.id
_entity.type
_entity.pdbx_description
1 polymer ?
#
loop_
_entity_poly.entity_id
_entity_poly.type
_entity_poly.pdbx_seq_one_letter_code
_entity_poly.pdbx_strand_id
1 'polypeptide(L)'
;MHNESVTRRLLAAVTLGVAVLLAWYVVRLDRRVGERLGGDAGHAHSRFFTAPFRITAGLDVGVVLQRLDDLGYRNDRELAAPGTWRRRTRALEVRLRALPDVDGDLPERHARLDLDGTTVRAIVDVATGTRRPHATLEPAPLDVTWNGAWERRRPVRLAELPAHVRQAVLAAEDVRFYEHHGLDLHGIARALWVDLHAQRAAEGASTLTQQLARNFFLTPRRTLTRKLQEALIALVIERRLSKDAILELYLNEVYLGRAGATNVVGVGEAARTFFDKRAADLTLGEAATIAGIIRAPNANSPLRSPDRARRRRNAVLHRMVRAGFLAPADAEAARRVPLQTRAKAAAPVEGLYFLEQVRRDVEARLGDGALLRRRLDVYTTLDPSMQHAAERGVADALAALEAGHRWLRDRKTELEGAFVVLDPDDGAVRALVGGRDFARSPFDRAATARRQSGSTFKPFVYLAAFQDAPEAVTPSTVLDDSPLELQVGADVWQPANYDERFRGPVTVRTAVEKSLNVPTVRLSQQVGIDAVARTAAACGWRGELPQVPALALGVAETSLVELGASYSVFPRGGSTVAPTLVRGVRGADGSVLVHSTVTQTPAADARATYLVHHLLEGVVDRGTARGLRDRGFRGPLAGKTGTTSEYRDAWFVGYTPDLLGAAWVGFDDGRPLRLSSAATALEVWAAVMRPILRAQPAGTFVVPQGIVFRDVDAASGLLPAPQCPYTIHEAFVAGTEPRVPCVARPGLLPWSHEIEQPFEEPIRALGDWMRHAFRMFDRERERRRPPPAARDERWRRRYFNEDAE
;
A
#
# COMPACT_ATOMS: atom_id res chain seq x y z
N MET A 1 -68.05 41.37 15.53
CA MET A 1 -67.39 40.88 16.78
C MET A 1 -67.23 39.35 16.86
N HIS A 2 -68.09 38.51 16.26
CA HIS A 2 -67.94 37.04 16.38
C HIS A 2 -66.76 36.46 15.58
N ASN A 3 -66.45 37.04 14.42
CA ASN A 3 -65.40 36.55 13.51
C ASN A 3 -63.97 36.77 14.05
N GLU A 4 -63.71 37.88 14.76
CA GLU A 4 -62.38 38.17 15.33
C GLU A 4 -61.95 37.17 16.40
N SER A 5 -62.89 36.66 17.20
CA SER A 5 -62.60 35.70 18.27
C SER A 5 -62.17 34.34 17.73
N VAL A 6 -62.76 33.92 16.61
CA VAL A 6 -62.44 32.66 15.92
C VAL A 6 -61.07 32.76 15.28
N THR A 7 -60.75 33.86 14.58
CA THR A 7 -59.41 34.10 14.03
C THR A 7 -58.32 34.18 15.09
N ARG A 8 -58.58 34.79 16.26
CA ARG A 8 -57.59 34.82 17.36
C ARG A 8 -57.34 33.44 17.96
N ARG A 9 -58.39 32.61 18.12
CA ARG A 9 -58.26 31.23 18.60
C ARG A 9 -57.54 30.34 17.59
N LEU A 10 -57.81 30.51 16.30
CA LEU A 10 -57.10 29.81 15.22
C LEU A 10 -55.63 30.21 15.16
N LEU A 11 -55.32 31.51 15.25
CA LEU A 11 -53.95 32.01 15.27
C LEU A 11 -53.18 31.49 16.50
N ALA A 12 -53.82 31.49 17.68
CA ALA A 12 -53.24 30.94 18.90
C ALA A 12 -52.99 29.43 18.79
N ALA A 13 -53.93 28.66 18.23
CA ALA A 13 -53.77 27.22 18.01
C ALA A 13 -52.65 26.91 17.01
N VAL A 14 -52.55 27.67 15.91
CA VAL A 14 -51.46 27.54 14.92
C VAL A 14 -50.12 27.89 15.57
N THR A 15 -50.06 28.97 16.34
CA THR A 15 -48.82 29.41 17.02
C THR A 15 -48.37 28.37 18.05
N LEU A 16 -49.29 27.80 18.82
CA LEU A 16 -49.02 26.72 19.77
C LEU A 16 -48.54 25.44 19.04
N GLY A 17 -49.21 25.06 17.94
CA GLY A 17 -48.80 23.92 17.12
C GLY A 17 -47.39 24.08 16.54
N VAL A 18 -47.06 25.27 16.03
CA VAL A 18 -45.71 25.60 15.55
C VAL A 18 -44.68 25.56 16.69
N ALA A 19 -45.02 26.09 17.87
CA ALA A 19 -44.14 26.07 19.03
C ALA A 19 -43.86 24.63 19.52
N VAL A 20 -44.88 23.76 19.55
CA VAL A 20 -44.73 22.34 19.91
C VAL A 20 -43.88 21.60 18.86
N LEU A 21 -44.12 21.83 17.57
CA LEU A 21 -43.30 21.23 16.50
C LEU A 21 -41.85 21.70 16.55
N LEU A 22 -41.61 22.99 16.84
CA LEU A 22 -40.28 23.54 17.00
C LEU A 22 -39.59 22.97 18.23
N ALA A 23 -40.29 22.86 19.37
CA ALA A 23 -39.76 22.25 20.59
C ALA A 23 -39.42 20.78 20.37
N TRP A 24 -40.31 20.01 19.72
CA TRP A 24 -40.06 18.63 19.32
C TRP A 24 -38.83 18.53 18.40
N TYR A 25 -38.71 19.43 17.43
CA TYR A 25 -37.57 19.48 16.52
C TYR A 25 -36.26 19.79 17.26
N VAL A 26 -36.27 20.73 18.21
CA VAL A 26 -35.10 21.06 19.05
C VAL A 26 -34.72 19.88 19.94
N VAL A 27 -35.68 19.20 20.58
CA VAL A 27 -35.40 17.98 21.38
C VAL A 27 -34.81 16.87 20.50
N ARG A 28 -35.31 16.72 19.28
CA ARG A 28 -34.75 15.78 18.30
C ARG A 28 -33.32 16.15 17.88
N LEU A 29 -33.05 17.44 17.65
CA LEU A 29 -31.70 17.94 17.36
C LEU A 29 -30.77 17.72 18.55
N ASP A 30 -31.24 17.99 19.77
CA ASP A 30 -30.50 17.82 21.00
C ASP A 30 -30.08 16.36 21.21
N ARG A 31 -30.99 15.39 21.01
CA ARG A 31 -30.63 13.96 21.01
C ARG A 31 -29.57 13.63 19.96
N ARG A 32 -29.76 14.09 18.72
CA ARG A 32 -28.82 13.82 17.62
C ARG A 32 -27.43 14.43 17.86
N VAL A 33 -27.37 15.63 18.42
CA VAL A 33 -26.13 16.29 18.84
C VAL A 33 -25.51 15.51 19.99
N GLY A 34 -26.30 15.10 20.98
CA GLY A 34 -25.87 14.26 22.09
C GLY A 34 -25.29 12.91 21.68
N GLU A 35 -25.90 12.19 20.74
CA GLU A 35 -25.41 10.90 20.24
C GLU A 35 -24.11 11.03 19.44
N ARG A 36 -23.91 12.19 18.78
CA ARG A 36 -22.72 12.47 17.98
C ARG A 36 -21.56 13.00 18.82
N LEU A 37 -21.86 13.68 19.93
CA LEU A 37 -20.89 14.17 20.91
C LEU A 37 -20.65 13.18 22.07
N GLY A 38 -21.54 12.21 22.29
CA GLY A 38 -21.54 11.28 23.41
C GLY A 38 -20.77 9.98 23.14
N GLY A 39 -19.84 9.68 24.05
CA GLY A 39 -18.75 8.71 23.95
C GLY A 39 -17.49 9.39 24.52
N ASP A 40 -16.37 8.69 24.72
CA ASP A 40 -15.08 9.36 24.89
C ASP A 40 -15.00 10.43 23.80
N ALA A 41 -14.84 11.70 24.18
CA ALA A 41 -15.06 12.89 23.35
C ALA A 41 -14.10 13.02 22.14
N GLY A 42 -13.47 11.92 21.71
CA GLY A 42 -12.33 11.91 20.81
C GLY A 42 -12.60 11.68 19.32
N HIS A 43 -13.63 10.94 18.87
CA HIS A 43 -13.69 10.57 17.43
C HIS A 43 -15.11 10.45 16.84
N ALA A 44 -15.48 11.41 16.00
CA ALA A 44 -16.73 11.41 15.24
C ALA A 44 -16.73 10.48 14.01
N HIS A 45 -15.56 9.93 13.69
CA HIS A 45 -15.24 9.24 12.44
C HIS A 45 -14.70 7.84 12.73
N SER A 46 -14.78 6.96 11.74
CA SER A 46 -14.16 5.63 11.83
C SER A 46 -12.64 5.76 11.92
N ARG A 47 -12.04 4.97 12.83
CA ARG A 47 -10.59 4.91 13.08
C ARG A 47 -10.01 3.65 12.46
N PHE A 48 -8.73 3.71 12.12
CA PHE A 48 -7.97 2.60 11.57
C PHE A 48 -6.77 2.32 12.46
N PHE A 49 -6.48 1.05 12.71
CA PHE A 49 -5.40 0.60 13.57
C PHE A 49 -4.47 -0.34 12.80
N THR A 50 -3.18 -0.31 13.12
CA THR A 50 -2.16 -1.21 12.56
C THR A 50 -2.38 -2.66 13.00
N ALA A 51 -1.55 -3.58 12.53
CA ALA A 51 -1.39 -4.86 13.21
C ALA A 51 -0.80 -4.66 14.62
N PRO A 52 -1.08 -5.57 15.58
CA PRO A 52 -0.35 -5.63 16.84
C PRO A 52 1.13 -5.93 16.58
N PHE A 53 2.00 -5.28 17.34
CA PHE A 53 3.43 -5.48 17.17
C PHE A 53 3.93 -6.63 18.05
N ARG A 54 4.39 -7.71 17.43
CA ARG A 54 4.94 -8.88 18.15
C ARG A 54 6.43 -8.69 18.39
N ILE A 55 6.81 -8.72 19.66
CA ILE A 55 8.19 -8.78 20.12
C ILE A 55 8.57 -10.25 20.26
N THR A 56 9.60 -10.68 19.56
CA THR A 56 10.15 -12.05 19.58
C THR A 56 11.63 -12.04 19.93
N ALA A 57 12.18 -13.22 20.25
CA ALA A 57 13.64 -13.37 20.32
C ALA A 57 14.27 -13.11 18.94
N GLY A 58 15.45 -12.50 18.92
CA GLY A 58 16.16 -12.08 17.71
C GLY A 58 15.89 -10.63 17.28
N LEU A 59 14.87 -9.98 17.83
CA LEU A 59 14.53 -8.59 17.47
C LEU A 59 15.51 -7.59 18.09
N ASP A 60 15.86 -6.53 17.35
CA ASP A 60 16.67 -5.43 17.89
C ASP A 60 15.84 -4.55 18.85
N VAL A 61 16.39 -4.27 20.03
CA VAL A 61 15.74 -3.49 21.09
C VAL A 61 15.46 -2.05 20.68
N GLY A 62 16.24 -1.49 19.76
CA GLY A 62 15.98 -0.18 19.16
C GLY A 62 14.64 -0.14 18.43
N VAL A 63 14.28 -1.22 17.71
CA VAL A 63 12.97 -1.35 17.06
C VAL A 63 11.86 -1.38 18.11
N VAL A 64 12.04 -2.16 19.19
CA VAL A 64 11.07 -2.20 20.30
C VAL A 64 10.88 -0.83 20.93
N LEU A 65 11.97 -0.11 21.19
CA LEU A 65 11.92 1.24 21.78
C LEU A 65 11.23 2.24 20.86
N GLN A 66 11.47 2.16 19.54
CA GLN A 66 10.76 3.00 18.58
C GLN A 66 9.25 2.73 18.62
N ARG A 67 8.83 1.46 18.69
CA ARG A 67 7.41 1.11 18.80
C ARG A 67 6.77 1.56 20.11
N LEU A 68 7.51 1.49 21.21
CA LEU A 68 7.06 2.03 22.49
C LEU A 68 6.86 3.55 22.42
N ASP A 69 7.75 4.28 21.74
CA ASP A 69 7.60 5.72 21.50
C ASP A 69 6.38 6.03 20.61
N ASP A 70 6.21 5.29 19.50
CA ASP A 70 5.06 5.42 18.59
C ASP A 70 3.72 5.25 19.34
N LEU A 71 3.68 4.36 20.34
CA LEU A 71 2.51 4.07 21.19
C LEU A 71 2.40 4.99 22.43
N GLY A 72 3.31 5.95 22.57
CA GLY A 72 3.35 6.90 23.68
C GLY A 72 3.66 6.25 25.04
N TYR A 73 4.41 5.15 25.06
CA TYR A 73 4.92 4.60 26.31
C TYR A 73 6.01 5.50 26.87
N ARG A 74 5.98 5.74 28.18
CA ARG A 74 6.91 6.66 28.85
C ARG A 74 8.05 5.91 29.52
N ASN A 75 9.25 6.47 29.45
CA ASN A 75 10.37 5.99 30.25
C ASN A 75 10.09 6.33 31.72
N ASP A 76 9.95 5.31 32.56
CA ASP A 76 9.70 5.44 33.99
C ASP A 76 10.66 4.55 34.77
N ARG A 77 11.42 5.15 35.68
CA ARG A 77 12.37 4.42 36.52
C ARG A 77 11.68 3.46 37.49
N GLU A 78 10.44 3.71 37.88
CA GLU A 78 9.71 2.91 38.85
C GLU A 78 8.79 1.87 38.19
N LEU A 79 8.42 2.07 36.91
CA LEU A 79 7.43 1.26 36.19
C LEU A 79 6.08 1.22 36.91
N ALA A 80 5.65 2.36 37.46
CA ALA A 80 4.51 2.42 38.38
C ALA A 80 3.16 2.14 37.70
N ALA A 81 3.07 2.39 36.39
CA ALA A 81 1.81 2.28 35.64
C ALA A 81 1.99 1.53 34.30
N PRO A 82 0.92 0.91 33.77
CA PRO A 82 0.86 0.46 32.38
C PRO A 82 1.18 1.58 31.39
N GLY A 83 1.75 1.24 30.23
CA GLY A 83 2.24 2.23 29.27
C GLY A 83 3.58 2.84 29.68
N THR A 84 4.39 2.13 30.47
CA THR A 84 5.73 2.57 30.86
C THR A 84 6.79 1.53 30.55
N TRP A 85 8.03 1.98 30.35
CA TRP A 85 9.18 1.10 30.14
C TRP A 85 10.42 1.62 30.87
N ARG A 86 11.36 0.71 31.13
CA ARG A 86 12.64 0.97 31.78
C ARG A 86 13.72 0.11 31.15
N ARG A 87 14.80 0.74 30.72
CA ARG A 87 15.98 0.04 30.21
C ARG A 87 17.05 -0.10 31.29
N ARG A 88 17.56 -1.32 31.45
CA ARG A 88 18.77 -1.68 32.20
C ARG A 88 19.84 -2.17 31.23
N THR A 89 21.06 -2.42 31.72
CA THR A 89 22.20 -2.86 30.88
C THR A 89 21.93 -4.15 30.10
N ARG A 90 21.22 -5.13 30.70
CA ARG A 90 20.93 -6.45 30.11
C ARG A 90 19.44 -6.76 29.96
N ALA A 91 18.57 -5.78 30.17
CA ALA A 91 17.13 -6.01 30.11
C ALA A 91 16.36 -4.74 29.74
N LEU A 92 15.26 -4.90 29.01
CA LEU A 92 14.22 -3.90 28.86
C LEU A 92 12.96 -4.42 29.57
N GLU A 93 12.47 -3.69 30.56
CA GLU A 93 11.20 -4.00 31.21
C GLU A 93 10.10 -3.09 30.69
N VAL A 94 8.93 -3.66 30.44
CA VAL A 94 7.78 -2.96 29.85
C VAL A 94 6.52 -3.35 30.61
N ARG A 95 5.75 -2.35 31.05
CA ARG A 95 4.39 -2.50 31.60
C ARG A 95 3.40 -2.33 30.45
N LEU A 96 3.00 -3.44 29.85
CA LEU A 96 2.04 -3.51 28.74
C LEU A 96 0.64 -3.11 29.21
N ARG A 97 -0.06 -2.30 28.42
CA ARG A 97 -1.45 -1.89 28.67
C ARG A 97 -2.41 -3.06 28.44
N ALA A 98 -3.56 -3.05 29.12
CA ALA A 98 -4.69 -3.88 28.69
C ALA A 98 -5.23 -3.31 27.39
N LEU A 99 -5.59 -4.18 26.46
CA LEU A 99 -6.15 -3.76 25.20
C LEU A 99 -7.32 -4.64 24.79
N PRO A 100 -8.47 -4.03 24.49
CA PRO A 100 -9.51 -4.71 23.74
C PRO A 100 -9.07 -4.95 22.29
N ASP A 101 -8.80 -6.20 21.89
CA ASP A 101 -8.45 -6.59 20.51
C ASP A 101 -9.52 -7.49 19.88
N VAL A 102 -9.65 -7.51 18.56
CA VAL A 102 -10.66 -8.34 17.86
C VAL A 102 -10.51 -9.84 18.15
N ASP A 103 -9.30 -10.28 18.50
CA ASP A 103 -8.99 -11.68 18.87
C ASP A 103 -9.17 -11.96 20.39
N GLY A 104 -9.67 -10.98 21.15
CA GLY A 104 -9.85 -11.06 22.60
C GLY A 104 -9.01 -10.03 23.35
N ASP A 105 -9.50 -9.63 24.52
CA ASP A 105 -8.86 -8.58 25.30
C ASP A 105 -7.53 -9.10 25.89
N LEU A 106 -6.42 -8.40 25.59
CA LEU A 106 -5.13 -8.69 26.20
C LEU A 106 -5.08 -8.01 27.58
N PRO A 107 -4.83 -8.76 28.67
CA PRO A 107 -4.68 -8.13 29.99
C PRO A 107 -3.35 -7.37 30.08
N GLU A 108 -3.32 -6.41 31.01
CA GLU A 108 -2.08 -5.75 31.42
C GLU A 108 -1.04 -6.79 31.84
N ARG A 109 0.20 -6.57 31.40
CA ARG A 109 1.30 -7.50 31.67
C ARG A 109 2.60 -6.76 31.93
N HIS A 110 3.44 -7.33 32.79
CA HIS A 110 4.81 -6.86 33.00
C HIS A 110 5.76 -7.81 32.30
N ALA A 111 6.29 -7.38 31.16
CA ALA A 111 7.24 -8.15 30.38
C ALA A 111 8.67 -7.67 30.65
N ARG A 112 9.60 -8.61 30.84
CA ARG A 112 11.04 -8.36 30.85
C ARG A 112 11.64 -9.01 29.61
N LEU A 113 12.25 -8.19 28.77
CA LEU A 113 13.02 -8.61 27.61
C LEU A 113 14.48 -8.71 28.03
N ASP A 114 15.02 -9.91 28.10
CA ASP A 114 16.44 -10.14 28.35
C ASP A 114 17.22 -9.85 27.08
N LEU A 115 18.29 -9.06 27.19
CA LEU A 115 19.06 -8.56 26.05
C LEU A 115 20.43 -9.23 25.97
N ASP A 116 20.86 -9.53 24.76
CA ASP A 116 22.23 -9.86 24.40
C ASP A 116 22.74 -8.76 23.44
N GLY A 117 23.56 -7.84 23.97
CA GLY A 117 23.90 -6.60 23.26
C GLY A 117 22.66 -5.74 22.99
N THR A 118 22.28 -5.61 21.72
CA THR A 118 21.07 -4.91 21.29
C THR A 118 19.92 -5.85 20.97
N THR A 119 20.11 -7.17 21.00
CA THR A 119 19.12 -8.14 20.55
C THR A 119 18.32 -8.71 21.72
N VAL A 120 17.00 -8.87 21.53
CA VAL A 120 16.13 -9.57 22.47
C VAL A 120 16.47 -11.06 22.44
N ARG A 121 16.93 -11.59 23.57
CA ARG A 121 17.27 -13.02 23.71
C ARG A 121 16.11 -13.84 24.24
N ALA A 122 15.39 -13.31 25.23
CA ALA A 122 14.28 -14.01 25.85
C ALA A 122 13.24 -13.02 26.37
N ILE A 123 12.01 -13.49 26.51
CA ILE A 123 10.88 -12.70 26.99
C ILE A 123 10.32 -13.43 28.21
N VAL A 124 10.22 -12.73 29.32
CA VAL A 124 9.79 -13.28 30.61
C VAL A 124 8.63 -12.47 31.14
N ASP A 125 7.55 -13.13 31.51
CA ASP A 125 6.48 -12.53 32.29
C ASP A 125 6.96 -12.37 33.74
N VAL A 126 7.05 -11.13 34.22
CA VAL A 126 7.66 -10.82 35.53
C VAL A 126 6.79 -11.30 36.69
N ALA A 127 5.46 -11.30 36.52
CA ALA A 127 4.54 -11.71 37.57
C ALA A 127 4.61 -13.22 37.82
N THR A 128 4.74 -14.01 36.76
CA THR A 128 4.74 -15.48 36.82
C THR A 128 6.13 -16.10 36.77
N GLY A 129 7.16 -15.33 36.37
CA GLY A 129 8.50 -15.83 36.09
C GLY A 129 8.60 -16.70 34.83
N THR A 130 7.50 -16.87 34.08
CA THR A 130 7.46 -17.78 32.93
C THR A 130 8.09 -17.17 31.69
N ARG A 131 8.87 -17.98 30.96
CA ARG A 131 9.34 -17.60 29.62
C ARG A 131 8.18 -17.65 28.63
N ARG A 132 8.11 -16.66 27.76
CA ARG A 132 7.12 -16.54 26.70
C ARG A 132 7.81 -16.55 25.33
N PRO A 133 7.19 -17.15 24.31
CA PRO A 133 7.74 -17.12 22.96
C PRO A 133 7.69 -15.71 22.34
N HIS A 134 6.73 -14.89 22.74
CA HIS A 134 6.57 -13.52 22.29
C HIS A 134 5.88 -12.65 23.36
N ALA A 135 6.00 -11.34 23.21
CA ALA A 135 5.14 -10.33 23.81
C ALA A 135 4.47 -9.51 22.71
N THR A 136 3.32 -8.89 22.98
CA THR A 136 2.57 -8.13 21.99
C THR A 136 2.33 -6.72 22.51
N LEU A 137 2.68 -5.71 21.72
CA LEU A 137 2.23 -4.33 21.92
C LEU A 137 0.92 -4.12 21.18
N GLU A 138 0.11 -3.21 21.69
CA GLU A 138 -1.17 -2.87 21.08
C GLU A 138 -1.05 -2.34 19.64
N PRO A 139 -2.08 -2.52 18.80
CA PRO A 139 -2.24 -1.79 17.55
C PRO A 139 -2.13 -0.28 17.75
N ALA A 140 -1.29 0.36 16.96
CA ALA A 140 -1.22 1.81 16.94
C ALA A 140 -2.40 2.38 16.13
N PRO A 141 -3.07 3.45 16.61
CA PRO A 141 -4.00 4.18 15.77
C PRO A 141 -3.22 4.81 14.61
N LEU A 142 -3.76 4.68 13.40
CA LEU A 142 -3.28 5.43 12.25
C LEU A 142 -3.83 6.87 12.33
N ASP A 143 -2.99 7.86 12.04
CA ASP A 143 -3.35 9.29 12.03
C ASP A 143 -4.23 9.67 10.82
N VAL A 144 -5.11 8.76 10.40
CA VAL A 144 -5.99 8.89 9.24
C VAL A 144 -7.41 8.42 9.53
N THR A 145 -8.36 9.08 8.88
CA THR A 145 -9.79 8.79 8.97
C THR A 145 -10.44 8.88 7.59
N TRP A 146 -11.64 8.30 7.47
CA TRP A 146 -12.43 8.35 6.25
C TRP A 146 -13.68 9.21 6.45
N ASN A 147 -13.83 10.27 5.64
CA ASN A 147 -14.98 11.17 5.65
C ASN A 147 -15.38 11.58 4.21
N GLY A 148 -15.38 10.61 3.29
CA GLY A 148 -15.62 10.79 1.86
C GLY A 148 -14.34 11.09 1.09
N ALA A 149 -13.29 11.48 1.81
CA ALA A 149 -11.90 11.44 1.40
C ALA A 149 -11.05 10.99 2.60
N TRP A 150 -9.81 10.60 2.34
CA TRP A 150 -8.82 10.34 3.37
C TRP A 150 -8.41 11.65 4.05
N GLU A 151 -8.57 11.73 5.37
CA GLU A 151 -8.23 12.90 6.18
C GLU A 151 -7.16 12.53 7.19
N ARG A 152 -6.10 13.33 7.27
CA ARG A 152 -5.10 13.24 8.33
C ARG A 152 -5.54 14.06 9.52
N ARG A 153 -5.43 13.48 10.70
CA ARG A 153 -5.85 14.10 11.96
C ARG A 153 -4.83 13.79 13.04
N ARG A 154 -4.48 14.82 13.81
CA ARG A 154 -3.66 14.69 15.02
C ARG A 154 -4.33 15.52 16.12
N PRO A 155 -5.21 14.91 16.92
CA PRO A 155 -5.94 15.61 17.96
C PRO A 155 -5.00 16.28 18.96
N VAL A 156 -5.36 17.48 19.41
CA VAL A 156 -4.62 18.26 20.42
C VAL A 156 -5.58 18.75 21.50
N ARG A 157 -5.13 18.76 22.75
CA ARG A 157 -5.90 19.35 23.85
C ARG A 157 -5.69 20.86 23.88
N LEU A 158 -6.74 21.62 24.18
CA LEU A 158 -6.68 23.08 24.25
C LEU A 158 -5.67 23.57 25.29
N ALA A 159 -5.53 22.83 26.40
CA ALA A 159 -4.58 23.11 27.47
C ALA A 159 -3.12 22.97 27.03
N GLU A 160 -2.83 22.18 25.99
CA GLU A 160 -1.49 21.98 25.44
C GLU A 160 -1.13 23.05 24.40
N LEU A 161 -2.10 23.84 23.95
CA LEU A 161 -1.90 24.86 22.94
C LEU A 161 -1.44 26.19 23.55
N PRO A 162 -0.40 26.82 22.98
CA PRO A 162 0.01 28.15 23.40
C PRO A 162 -1.12 29.16 23.30
N ALA A 163 -1.13 30.16 24.20
CA ALA A 163 -2.14 31.20 24.23
C ALA A 163 -2.29 31.90 22.86
N HIS A 164 -1.17 32.18 22.18
CA HIS A 164 -1.18 32.85 20.89
C HIS A 164 -1.83 32.02 19.76
N VAL A 165 -1.86 30.69 19.86
CA VAL A 165 -2.58 29.83 18.89
C VAL A 165 -4.08 30.05 19.01
N ARG A 166 -4.59 29.99 20.25
CA ARG A 166 -6.00 30.23 20.55
C ARG A 166 -6.42 31.64 20.15
N GLN A 167 -5.65 32.63 20.59
CA GLN A 167 -5.89 34.05 20.31
C GLN A 167 -5.85 34.38 18.81
N ALA A 168 -4.96 33.75 18.03
CA ALA A 168 -4.89 33.97 16.58
C ALA A 168 -6.18 33.50 15.87
N VAL A 169 -6.72 32.34 16.25
CA VAL A 169 -7.97 31.81 15.70
C VAL A 169 -9.16 32.67 16.12
N LEU A 170 -9.25 33.04 17.40
CA LEU A 170 -10.29 33.96 17.89
C LEU A 170 -10.24 35.30 17.16
N ALA A 171 -9.06 35.91 17.00
CA ALA A 171 -8.90 37.16 16.26
C ALA A 171 -9.25 37.04 14.77
N ALA A 172 -9.06 35.86 14.17
CA ALA A 172 -9.35 35.63 12.76
C ALA A 172 -10.84 35.38 12.50
N GLU A 173 -11.49 34.61 13.37
CA GLU A 173 -12.83 34.04 13.15
C GLU A 173 -13.91 34.64 14.06
N ASP A 174 -13.64 34.85 15.34
CA ASP A 174 -14.66 35.24 16.34
C ASP A 174 -14.04 35.85 17.61
N VAL A 175 -13.85 37.18 17.62
CA VAL A 175 -13.16 37.90 18.71
C VAL A 175 -13.94 37.82 20.04
N ARG A 176 -15.26 37.80 19.97
CA ARG A 176 -16.16 37.83 21.14
C ARG A 176 -16.72 36.45 21.48
N PHE A 177 -16.03 35.40 21.05
CA PHE A 177 -16.47 34.02 21.22
C PHE A 177 -16.90 33.68 22.64
N TYR A 178 -16.17 34.17 23.65
CA TYR A 178 -16.46 33.91 25.06
C TYR A 178 -17.61 34.77 25.63
N GLU A 179 -18.05 35.81 24.92
CA GLU A 179 -19.07 36.76 25.39
C GLU A 179 -20.49 36.36 24.96
N HIS A 180 -20.64 35.71 23.80
CA HIS A 180 -21.95 35.32 23.28
C HIS A 180 -22.28 33.84 23.51
N HIS A 181 -23.54 33.43 23.34
CA HIS A 181 -23.98 32.04 23.56
C HIS A 181 -24.46 31.46 22.21
N GLY A 182 -23.54 30.98 21.38
CA GLY A 182 -23.81 30.43 20.03
C GLY A 182 -24.05 31.46 18.93
N LEU A 183 -24.74 32.58 19.21
CA LEU A 183 -25.02 33.64 18.23
C LEU A 183 -24.49 34.99 18.72
N ASP A 184 -23.68 35.68 17.90
CA ASP A 184 -23.24 37.05 18.17
C ASP A 184 -24.27 38.06 17.63
N LEU A 185 -25.26 38.42 18.45
CA LEU A 185 -26.32 39.38 18.09
C LEU A 185 -25.74 40.75 17.74
N HIS A 186 -24.72 41.21 18.48
CA HIS A 186 -24.04 42.46 18.17
C HIS A 186 -23.28 42.39 16.84
N GLY A 187 -22.66 41.24 16.55
CA GLY A 187 -21.94 40.98 15.29
C GLY A 187 -22.87 40.95 14.09
N ILE A 188 -24.05 40.34 14.24
CA ILE A 188 -25.10 40.31 13.23
C ILE A 188 -25.64 41.73 12.96
N ALA A 189 -25.97 42.49 14.01
CA ALA A 189 -26.46 43.87 13.87
C ALA A 189 -25.41 44.79 13.22
N ARG A 190 -24.14 44.67 13.62
CA ARG A 190 -23.03 45.41 13.03
C ARG A 190 -22.83 45.06 11.55
N ALA A 191 -22.83 43.77 11.21
CA ALA A 191 -22.69 43.32 9.83
C ALA A 191 -23.85 43.83 8.96
N LEU A 192 -25.09 43.77 9.46
CA LEU A 192 -26.26 44.30 8.75
C LEU A 192 -26.13 45.82 8.50
N TRP A 193 -25.69 46.59 9.49
CA TRP A 193 -25.48 48.03 9.34
C TRP A 193 -24.41 48.35 8.30
N VAL A 194 -23.28 47.63 8.34
CA VAL A 194 -22.16 47.79 7.40
C VAL A 194 -22.55 47.38 5.98
N ASP A 195 -23.23 46.23 5.81
CA ASP A 195 -23.66 45.75 4.49
C ASP A 195 -24.69 46.69 3.85
N LEU A 196 -25.58 47.31 4.65
CA LEU A 196 -26.52 48.34 4.20
C LEU A 196 -25.83 49.64 3.78
N HIS A 197 -24.77 50.06 4.49
CA HIS A 197 -24.05 51.31 4.20
C HIS A 197 -22.99 51.16 3.10
N ALA A 198 -22.33 50.01 2.96
CA ALA A 198 -21.16 49.83 2.09
C ALA A 198 -21.49 49.20 0.72
N GLN A 199 -22.75 48.86 0.43
CA GLN A 199 -23.21 48.15 -0.78
C GLN A 199 -22.35 46.93 -1.19
N ARG A 200 -21.67 46.30 -0.22
CA ARG A 200 -20.86 45.09 -0.43
C ARG A 200 -21.07 44.15 0.73
N ALA A 201 -21.49 42.92 0.43
CA ALA A 201 -21.53 41.83 1.40
C ALA A 201 -20.10 41.40 1.75
N ALA A 202 -19.52 41.96 2.82
CA ALA A 202 -18.08 41.83 3.08
C ALA A 202 -17.70 41.32 4.48
N GLU A 203 -18.59 41.33 5.48
CA GLU A 203 -18.29 40.82 6.83
C GLU A 203 -19.04 39.52 7.17
N GLY A 204 -18.30 38.54 7.68
CA GLY A 204 -18.86 37.25 8.08
C GLY A 204 -19.47 37.34 9.47
N ALA A 205 -20.79 37.41 9.57
CA ALA A 205 -21.52 37.41 10.85
C ALA A 205 -21.64 36.03 11.54
N SER A 206 -20.86 35.02 11.12
CA SER A 206 -21.00 33.65 11.63
C SER A 206 -20.00 33.35 12.75
N THR A 207 -20.51 32.88 13.89
CA THR A 207 -19.71 32.51 15.07
C THR A 207 -18.93 31.22 14.87
N LEU A 208 -17.90 30.97 15.68
CA LEU A 208 -17.16 29.69 15.68
C LEU A 208 -18.08 28.49 15.86
N THR A 209 -19.04 28.57 16.79
CA THR A 209 -20.01 27.50 17.04
C THR A 209 -20.92 27.25 15.84
N GLN A 210 -21.33 28.30 15.11
CA GLN A 210 -22.08 28.12 13.85
C GLN A 210 -21.24 27.48 12.75
N GLN A 211 -19.95 27.80 12.67
CA GLN A 211 -19.04 27.15 11.72
C GLN A 211 -18.84 25.67 12.06
N LEU A 212 -18.69 25.35 13.35
CA LEU A 212 -18.62 23.96 13.83
C LEU A 212 -19.90 23.20 13.49
N ALA A 213 -21.06 23.77 13.80
CA ALA A 213 -22.37 23.19 13.47
C ALA A 213 -22.51 22.91 11.97
N ARG A 214 -22.10 23.86 11.13
CA ARG A 214 -22.09 23.72 9.67
C ARG A 214 -21.24 22.56 9.19
N ASN A 215 -20.00 22.48 9.66
CA ASN A 215 -19.02 21.53 9.14
C ASN A 215 -19.28 20.12 9.66
N PHE A 216 -19.78 19.99 10.89
CA PHE A 216 -19.89 18.70 11.57
C PHE A 216 -21.28 18.04 11.41
N PHE A 217 -22.36 18.81 11.27
CA PHE A 217 -23.73 18.26 11.29
C PHE A 217 -24.53 18.47 9.99
N LEU A 218 -24.14 19.40 9.14
CA LEU A 218 -24.98 19.86 8.02
C LEU A 218 -24.35 19.59 6.66
N THR A 219 -25.18 19.54 5.63
CA THR A 219 -24.72 19.36 4.24
C THR A 219 -24.21 20.67 3.65
N PRO A 220 -23.39 20.63 2.57
CA PRO A 220 -22.77 21.84 1.99
C PRO A 220 -23.73 22.86 1.34
N ARG A 221 -25.02 22.52 1.16
CA ARG A 221 -25.97 23.33 0.35
C ARG A 221 -26.33 24.66 0.99
N ARG A 222 -26.00 25.79 0.36
CA ARG A 222 -26.30 27.14 0.90
C ARG A 222 -27.78 27.52 0.75
N THR A 223 -28.58 27.23 1.78
CA THR A 223 -29.98 27.68 1.90
C THR A 223 -30.20 28.48 3.18
N LEU A 224 -31.22 29.36 3.19
CA LEU A 224 -31.65 30.08 4.40
C LEU A 224 -32.12 29.10 5.50
N THR A 225 -32.79 28.01 5.10
CA THR A 225 -33.21 26.94 6.00
C THR A 225 -32.03 26.26 6.70
N ARG A 226 -30.94 25.98 5.97
CA ARG A 226 -29.69 25.46 6.57
C ARG A 226 -29.08 26.49 7.52
N LYS A 227 -29.13 27.79 7.20
CA LYS A 227 -28.59 28.83 8.08
C LYS A 227 -29.35 28.92 9.41
N LEU A 228 -30.67 28.72 9.39
CA LEU A 228 -31.47 28.58 10.61
C LEU A 228 -31.10 27.30 11.40
N GLN A 229 -30.88 26.18 10.70
CA GLN A 229 -30.43 24.94 11.34
C GLN A 229 -29.03 25.09 11.98
N GLU A 230 -28.09 25.79 11.33
CA GLU A 230 -26.78 26.13 11.90
C GLU A 230 -26.95 26.89 13.23
N ALA A 231 -27.83 27.88 13.26
CA ALA A 231 -28.09 28.68 14.45
C ALA A 231 -28.69 27.83 15.60
N LEU A 232 -29.68 27.00 15.31
CA LEU A 232 -30.31 26.11 16.30
C LEU A 232 -29.32 25.07 16.84
N ILE A 233 -28.54 24.43 15.97
CA ILE A 233 -27.52 23.46 16.38
C ILE A 233 -26.42 24.14 17.21
N ALA A 234 -26.00 25.36 16.84
CA ALA A 234 -25.02 26.12 17.62
C ALA A 234 -25.51 26.39 19.05
N LEU A 235 -26.78 26.77 19.23
CA LEU A 235 -27.38 26.94 20.56
C LEU A 235 -27.40 25.64 21.36
N VAL A 236 -27.70 24.51 20.71
CA VAL A 236 -27.69 23.18 21.34
C VAL A 236 -26.28 22.77 21.76
N ILE A 237 -25.27 23.01 20.92
CA ILE A 237 -23.86 22.73 21.23
C ILE A 237 -23.41 23.54 22.45
N GLU A 238 -23.72 24.84 22.49
CA GLU A 238 -23.34 25.75 23.59
C GLU A 238 -24.04 25.45 24.91
N ARG A 239 -25.19 24.78 24.86
CA ARG A 239 -25.85 24.28 26.06
C ARG A 239 -25.18 23.01 26.60
N ARG A 240 -24.52 22.23 25.76
CA ARG A 240 -23.95 20.91 26.10
C ARG A 240 -22.46 20.93 26.41
N LEU A 241 -21.72 21.83 25.76
CA LEU A 241 -20.27 21.92 25.85
C LEU A 241 -19.86 23.28 26.42
N SER A 242 -18.78 23.29 27.20
CA SER A 242 -18.13 24.54 27.61
C SER A 242 -17.49 25.24 26.40
N LYS A 243 -17.26 26.56 26.51
CA LYS A 243 -16.55 27.34 25.48
C LYS A 243 -15.20 26.74 25.10
N ASP A 244 -14.46 26.27 26.09
CA ASP A 244 -13.16 25.63 25.88
C ASP A 244 -13.31 24.29 25.14
N ALA A 245 -14.30 23.47 25.47
CA ALA A 245 -14.57 22.23 24.74
C ALA A 245 -15.01 22.49 23.28
N ILE A 246 -15.79 23.55 23.04
CA ILE A 246 -16.18 23.96 21.68
C ILE A 246 -14.97 24.44 20.88
N LEU A 247 -14.10 25.25 21.48
CA LEU A 247 -12.88 25.72 20.84
C LEU A 247 -11.92 24.56 20.55
N GLU A 248 -11.73 23.65 21.50
CA GLU A 248 -10.92 22.43 21.32
C GLU A 248 -11.44 21.60 20.14
N LEU A 249 -12.75 21.31 20.12
CA LEU A 249 -13.38 20.56 19.03
C LEU A 249 -13.22 21.28 17.70
N TYR A 250 -13.45 22.60 17.65
CA TYR A 250 -13.26 23.39 16.44
C TYR A 250 -11.82 23.33 15.92
N LEU A 251 -10.83 23.49 16.80
CA LEU A 251 -9.41 23.45 16.43
C LEU A 251 -8.98 22.06 15.93
N ASN A 252 -9.69 20.99 16.31
CA ASN A 252 -9.43 19.64 15.82
C ASN A 252 -10.24 19.27 14.57
N GLU A 253 -11.33 19.98 14.26
CA GLU A 253 -12.23 19.67 13.14
C GLU A 253 -12.11 20.62 11.93
N VAL A 254 -11.40 21.74 12.07
CA VAL A 254 -11.29 22.72 10.98
C VAL A 254 -10.47 22.17 9.81
N TYR A 255 -11.05 22.20 8.61
CA TYR A 255 -10.34 21.86 7.37
C TYR A 255 -9.32 22.95 7.02
N LEU A 256 -8.04 22.58 6.91
CA LEU A 256 -6.91 23.50 6.68
C LEU A 256 -6.23 23.31 5.33
N GLY A 257 -6.81 22.49 4.45
CA GLY A 257 -6.43 22.35 3.05
C GLY A 257 -6.09 20.91 2.69
N ARG A 258 -5.50 20.72 1.51
CA ARG A 258 -5.10 19.41 1.00
C ARG A 258 -3.58 19.28 0.93
N ALA A 259 -3.06 18.12 1.32
CA ALA A 259 -1.66 17.72 1.17
C ALA A 259 -1.60 16.37 0.44
N GLY A 260 -1.13 16.38 -0.81
CA GLY A 260 -1.13 15.20 -1.69
C GLY A 260 -2.53 14.65 -1.90
N ALA A 261 -2.73 13.37 -1.55
CA ALA A 261 -4.01 12.67 -1.63
C ALA A 261 -4.93 12.88 -0.42
N THR A 262 -4.50 13.60 0.61
CA THR A 262 -5.24 13.68 1.87
C THR A 262 -5.65 15.10 2.26
N ASN A 263 -6.74 15.19 3.01
CA ASN A 263 -7.18 16.42 3.65
C ASN A 263 -6.42 16.62 4.97
N VAL A 264 -5.97 17.85 5.21
CA VAL A 264 -5.36 18.30 6.47
C VAL A 264 -6.48 18.85 7.34
N VAL A 265 -6.79 18.16 8.44
CA VAL A 265 -7.86 18.56 9.36
C VAL A 265 -7.31 18.78 10.76
N GLY A 266 -7.63 19.95 11.32
CA GLY A 266 -7.21 20.36 12.65
C GLY A 266 -5.82 21.00 12.73
N VAL A 267 -5.63 21.84 13.75
CA VAL A 267 -4.40 22.62 13.97
C VAL A 267 -3.20 21.72 14.27
N GLY A 268 -3.41 20.61 14.98
CA GLY A 268 -2.38 19.61 15.24
C GLY A 268 -1.75 19.08 13.95
N GLU A 269 -2.58 18.66 13.00
CA GLU A 269 -2.10 18.14 11.73
C GLU A 269 -1.55 19.24 10.82
N ALA A 270 -2.12 20.45 10.85
CA ALA A 270 -1.59 21.57 10.09
C ALA A 270 -0.19 22.02 10.59
N ALA A 271 0.06 22.00 11.89
CA ALA A 271 1.37 22.29 12.46
C ALA A 271 2.43 21.31 11.92
N ARG A 272 2.08 20.02 11.88
CA ARG A 272 2.94 18.98 11.32
C ARG A 272 3.14 19.18 9.82
N THR A 273 2.05 19.27 9.06
CA THR A 273 2.06 19.33 7.58
C THR A 273 2.72 20.60 7.01
N PHE A 274 2.56 21.76 7.65
CA PHE A 274 3.08 23.02 7.10
C PHE A 274 4.44 23.42 7.66
N PHE A 275 4.74 23.03 8.91
CA PHE A 275 5.92 23.52 9.65
C PHE A 275 6.78 22.41 10.24
N ASP A 276 6.37 21.14 10.16
CA ASP A 276 7.07 19.99 10.75
C ASP A 276 7.27 20.15 12.28
N LYS A 277 6.24 20.68 12.96
CA LYS A 277 6.23 20.97 14.40
C LYS A 277 5.05 20.33 15.11
N ARG A 278 5.16 20.13 16.44
CA ARG A 278 3.98 19.91 17.28
C ARG A 278 3.21 21.22 17.41
N ALA A 279 1.90 21.15 17.61
CA ALA A 279 1.09 22.37 17.78
C ALA A 279 1.52 23.19 19.00
N ALA A 280 2.06 22.53 20.04
CA ALA A 280 2.64 23.17 21.22
C ALA A 280 3.85 24.06 20.91
N ASP A 281 4.58 23.78 19.82
CA ASP A 281 5.82 24.47 19.46
C ASP A 281 5.62 25.53 18.35
N LEU A 282 4.37 25.83 18.00
CA LEU A 282 4.04 26.84 16.99
C LEU A 282 4.48 28.22 17.46
N THR A 283 5.14 28.97 16.60
CA THR A 283 5.43 30.39 16.82
C THR A 283 4.19 31.26 16.54
N LEU A 284 4.22 32.51 17.01
CA LEU A 284 3.16 33.50 16.73
C LEU A 284 2.86 33.67 15.23
N GLY A 285 3.90 33.75 14.40
CA GLY A 285 3.73 33.87 12.94
C GLY A 285 3.11 32.64 12.30
N GLU A 286 3.47 31.44 12.76
CA GLU A 286 2.92 30.17 12.25
C GLU A 286 1.46 30.00 12.69
N ALA A 287 1.13 30.32 13.94
CA ALA A 287 -0.24 30.34 14.44
C ALA A 287 -1.15 31.30 13.65
N ALA A 288 -0.68 32.53 13.42
CA ALA A 288 -1.40 33.51 12.61
C ALA A 288 -1.54 33.06 11.14
N THR A 289 -0.59 32.27 10.62
CA THR A 289 -0.72 31.65 9.30
C THR A 289 -1.84 30.61 9.30
N ILE A 290 -1.86 29.68 10.25
CA ILE A 290 -2.91 28.65 10.35
C ILE A 290 -4.30 29.29 10.47
N ALA A 291 -4.46 30.27 11.36
CA ALA A 291 -5.72 31.00 11.51
C ALA A 291 -6.14 31.72 10.21
N GLY A 292 -5.19 32.28 9.45
CA GLY A 292 -5.46 32.94 8.18
C GLY A 292 -5.85 32.01 7.02
N ILE A 293 -5.58 30.71 7.15
CA ILE A 293 -5.91 29.68 6.16
C ILE A 293 -7.40 29.29 6.24
N ILE A 294 -7.97 29.24 7.44
CA ILE A 294 -9.33 28.74 7.75
C ILE A 294 -10.40 29.25 6.77
N ARG A 295 -10.42 30.56 6.48
CA ARG A 295 -11.42 31.16 5.59
C ARG A 295 -11.37 30.66 4.14
N ALA A 296 -10.19 30.28 3.65
CA ALA A 296 -10.03 29.76 2.29
C ALA A 296 -8.86 28.75 2.23
N PRO A 297 -9.04 27.53 2.75
CA PRO A 297 -7.93 26.65 3.09
C PRO A 297 -7.02 26.28 1.91
N ASN A 298 -7.62 25.90 0.79
CA ASN A 298 -6.88 25.52 -0.42
C ASN A 298 -6.22 26.71 -1.14
N ALA A 299 -6.84 27.89 -1.07
CA ALA A 299 -6.38 29.08 -1.78
C ALA A 299 -5.31 29.88 -1.02
N ASN A 300 -5.30 29.77 0.31
CA ASN A 300 -4.32 30.41 1.18
C ASN A 300 -3.28 29.41 1.73
N SER A 301 -3.29 28.17 1.25
CA SER A 301 -2.37 27.13 1.72
C SER A 301 -0.91 27.55 1.50
N PRO A 302 -0.05 27.46 2.53
CA PRO A 302 1.37 27.79 2.43
C PRO A 302 2.13 26.86 1.48
N LEU A 303 1.63 25.65 1.22
CA LEU A 303 2.23 24.69 0.28
C LEU A 303 1.99 25.06 -1.18
N ARG A 304 0.87 25.73 -1.47
CA ARG A 304 0.43 26.07 -2.84
C ARG A 304 0.60 27.55 -3.18
N SER A 305 0.45 28.44 -2.20
CA SER A 305 0.44 29.89 -2.41
C SER A 305 1.11 30.63 -1.25
N PRO A 306 2.45 30.54 -1.11
CA PRO A 306 3.20 31.12 0.00
C PRO A 306 2.96 32.63 0.19
N ASP A 307 2.86 33.39 -0.90
CA ASP A 307 2.61 34.84 -0.83
C ASP A 307 1.22 35.18 -0.30
N ARG A 308 0.21 34.40 -0.67
CA ARG A 308 -1.16 34.56 -0.14
C ARG A 308 -1.22 34.21 1.33
N ALA A 309 -0.56 33.11 1.72
CA ALA A 309 -0.43 32.70 3.12
C ALA A 309 0.24 33.81 3.94
N ARG A 310 1.34 34.40 3.45
CA ARG A 310 2.03 35.53 4.10
C ARG A 310 1.12 36.74 4.28
N ARG A 311 0.38 37.15 3.25
CA ARG A 311 -0.58 38.28 3.35
C ARG A 311 -1.67 38.00 4.38
N ARG A 312 -2.18 36.78 4.42
CA ARG A 312 -3.22 36.38 5.39
C ARG A 312 -2.70 36.33 6.82
N ARG A 313 -1.50 35.78 7.04
CA ARG A 313 -0.79 35.83 8.32
C ARG A 313 -0.68 37.26 8.84
N ASN A 314 -0.21 38.19 8.01
CA ASN A 314 -0.07 39.60 8.39
C ASN A 314 -1.42 40.25 8.74
N ALA A 315 -2.48 39.89 8.02
CA ALA A 315 -3.83 40.38 8.33
C ALA A 315 -4.34 39.84 9.69
N VAL A 316 -4.06 38.58 10.03
CA VAL A 316 -4.40 38.01 11.34
C VAL A 316 -3.61 38.68 12.46
N LEU A 317 -2.30 38.88 12.30
CA LEU A 317 -1.50 39.61 13.28
C LEU A 317 -2.07 41.01 13.56
N HIS A 318 -2.49 41.73 12.51
CA HIS A 318 -3.12 43.04 12.67
C HIS A 318 -4.47 42.95 13.40
N ARG A 319 -5.27 41.90 13.17
CA ARG A 319 -6.51 41.66 13.93
C ARG A 319 -6.24 41.34 15.39
N MET A 320 -5.19 40.57 15.69
CA MET A 320 -4.80 40.27 17.08
C MET A 320 -4.43 41.55 17.83
N VAL A 321 -3.74 42.50 17.20
CA VAL A 321 -3.45 43.82 17.77
C VAL A 321 -4.74 44.60 18.05
N ARG A 322 -5.67 44.67 17.08
CA ARG A 322 -6.95 45.37 17.26
C ARG A 322 -7.83 44.75 18.36
N ALA A 323 -7.77 43.44 18.53
CA ALA A 323 -8.48 42.71 19.58
C ALA A 323 -7.80 42.80 20.96
N GLY A 324 -6.63 43.44 21.06
CA GLY A 324 -5.87 43.55 22.32
C GLY A 324 -5.15 42.27 22.73
N PHE A 325 -5.07 41.26 21.86
CA PHE A 325 -4.38 39.99 22.16
C PHE A 325 -2.87 40.04 21.93
N LEU A 326 -2.36 41.08 21.24
CA LEU A 326 -0.97 41.17 20.82
C LEU A 326 -0.48 42.62 20.85
N ALA A 327 0.73 42.87 21.36
CA ALA A 327 1.33 44.19 21.30
C ALA A 327 1.76 44.55 19.86
N PRO A 328 1.66 45.82 19.44
CA PRO A 328 2.08 46.24 18.09
C PRO A 328 3.53 45.88 17.75
N ALA A 329 4.44 45.95 18.72
CA ALA A 329 5.86 45.62 18.54
C ALA A 329 6.06 44.13 18.20
N ASP A 330 5.38 43.23 18.91
CA ASP A 330 5.45 41.78 18.68
C ASP A 330 4.84 41.40 17.33
N ALA A 331 3.75 42.08 16.94
CA ALA A 331 3.15 41.90 15.62
C ALA A 331 4.13 42.28 14.51
N GLU A 332 4.85 43.38 14.66
CA GLU A 332 5.84 43.82 13.67
C GLU A 332 7.06 42.90 13.63
N ALA A 333 7.55 42.44 14.79
CA ALA A 333 8.61 41.43 14.87
C ALA A 333 8.20 40.14 14.15
N ALA A 334 7.00 39.63 14.42
CA ALA A 334 6.48 38.43 13.77
C ALA A 334 6.26 38.60 12.26
N ARG A 335 5.95 39.81 11.76
CA ARG A 335 5.82 40.09 10.32
C ARG A 335 7.14 40.00 9.57
N ARG A 336 8.25 40.38 10.22
CA ARG A 336 9.60 40.35 9.64
C ARG A 336 10.16 38.94 9.48
N VAL A 337 9.70 37.99 10.30
CA VAL A 337 10.08 36.58 10.16
C VAL A 337 9.52 36.02 8.85
N PRO A 338 10.37 35.54 7.92
CA PRO A 338 9.90 34.95 6.68
C PRO A 338 9.05 33.71 6.95
N LEU A 339 8.01 33.50 6.14
CA LEU A 339 7.20 32.27 6.25
C LEU A 339 8.02 31.12 5.67
N GLN A 340 8.80 30.46 6.51
CA GLN A 340 9.53 29.26 6.13
C GLN A 340 8.57 28.08 6.19
N THR A 341 8.00 27.74 5.04
CA THR A 341 7.35 26.44 4.88
C THR A 341 8.47 25.45 4.63
N ARG A 342 8.54 24.39 5.41
CA ARG A 342 9.46 23.30 5.07
C ARG A 342 8.83 22.62 3.86
N ALA A 343 9.35 22.85 2.66
CA ALA A 343 8.79 22.33 1.40
C ALA A 343 8.71 20.77 1.34
N LYS A 344 9.29 20.08 2.34
CA LYS A 344 9.21 18.62 2.58
C LYS A 344 8.21 18.22 3.70
N ALA A 345 7.40 19.13 4.25
CA ALA A 345 6.81 19.02 5.60
C ALA A 345 5.59 18.10 5.80
N ALA A 346 5.08 17.42 4.79
CA ALA A 346 4.21 16.28 5.05
C ALA A 346 4.90 15.03 4.52
N ALA A 347 5.29 14.13 5.43
CA ALA A 347 5.47 12.75 5.05
C ALA A 347 4.18 12.30 4.35
N PRO A 348 4.25 11.63 3.19
CA PRO A 348 3.07 11.05 2.58
C PRO A 348 2.36 10.15 3.60
N VAL A 349 1.04 10.05 3.50
CA VAL A 349 0.35 9.01 4.25
C VAL A 349 0.81 7.68 3.68
N GLU A 350 1.49 6.94 4.52
CA GLU A 350 1.95 5.59 4.19
C GLU A 350 0.74 4.66 4.17
N GLY A 351 0.74 3.74 3.21
CA GLY A 351 -0.29 2.72 3.07
C GLY A 351 -1.60 3.21 2.47
N LEU A 352 -1.65 4.31 1.71
CA LEU A 352 -2.92 4.74 1.10
C LEU A 352 -3.55 3.71 0.15
N TYR A 353 -2.75 2.98 -0.63
CA TYR A 353 -3.25 1.87 -1.44
C TYR A 353 -3.83 0.76 -0.54
N PHE A 354 -3.10 0.37 0.51
CA PHE A 354 -3.55 -0.60 1.50
C PHE A 354 -4.89 -0.18 2.15
N LEU A 355 -4.97 1.07 2.60
CA LEU A 355 -6.13 1.64 3.26
C LEU A 355 -7.35 1.73 2.32
N GLU A 356 -7.13 2.01 1.04
CA GLU A 356 -8.19 1.97 0.04
C GLU A 356 -8.73 0.54 -0.16
N GLN A 357 -7.87 -0.48 -0.13
CA GLN A 357 -8.34 -1.88 -0.15
C GLN A 357 -9.06 -2.26 1.14
N VAL A 358 -8.57 -1.83 2.31
CA VAL A 358 -9.28 -1.98 3.60
C VAL A 358 -10.67 -1.34 3.53
N ARG A 359 -10.77 -0.12 2.98
CA ARG A 359 -12.04 0.59 2.83
C ARG A 359 -13.03 -0.23 2.01
N ARG A 360 -12.59 -0.77 0.86
CA ARG A 360 -13.40 -1.62 -0.01
C ARG A 360 -13.81 -2.92 0.68
N ASP A 361 -12.90 -3.58 1.39
CA ASP A 361 -13.18 -4.83 2.12
C ASP A 361 -14.21 -4.61 3.24
N VAL A 362 -14.06 -3.54 4.03
CA VAL A 362 -15.02 -3.19 5.09
C VAL A 362 -16.39 -2.84 4.52
N GLU A 363 -16.46 -2.04 3.45
CA GLU A 363 -17.73 -1.68 2.82
C GLU A 363 -18.40 -2.87 2.12
N ALA A 364 -17.63 -3.79 1.53
CA ALA A 364 -18.16 -5.02 0.96
C ALA A 364 -18.82 -5.91 2.04
N ARG A 365 -18.28 -5.94 3.26
CA ARG A 365 -18.80 -6.76 4.36
C ARG A 365 -19.92 -6.10 5.17
N LEU A 366 -19.88 -4.77 5.34
CA LEU A 366 -20.81 -4.01 6.19
C LEU A 366 -21.80 -3.11 5.42
N GLY A 367 -21.71 -3.09 4.10
CA GLY A 367 -22.52 -2.29 3.18
C GLY A 367 -21.90 -0.93 2.83
N ASP A 368 -22.26 -0.43 1.64
CA ASP A 368 -21.69 0.79 1.06
C ASP A 368 -21.73 1.99 2.00
N GLY A 369 -20.61 2.70 2.13
CA GLY A 369 -20.50 3.87 3.01
C GLY A 369 -20.67 3.55 4.51
N ALA A 370 -20.51 2.30 4.95
CA ALA A 370 -20.52 1.94 6.37
C ALA A 370 -19.55 2.80 7.20
N LEU A 371 -18.35 3.06 6.67
CA LEU A 371 -17.32 3.89 7.32
C LEU A 371 -17.75 5.35 7.53
N LEU A 372 -18.70 5.86 6.73
CA LEU A 372 -19.27 7.21 6.84
C LEU A 372 -20.48 7.27 7.77
N ARG A 373 -21.31 6.23 7.74
CA ARG A 373 -22.59 6.17 8.45
C ARG A 373 -22.44 5.70 9.89
N ARG A 374 -21.38 4.95 10.19
CA ARG A 374 -21.10 4.34 11.49
C ARG A 374 -19.76 4.85 12.02
N ARG A 375 -19.61 4.81 13.35
CA ARG A 375 -18.31 4.96 14.01
C ARG A 375 -17.73 3.56 14.22
N LEU A 376 -16.70 3.24 13.44
CA LEU A 376 -16.08 1.92 13.41
C LEU A 376 -14.62 2.03 13.85
N ASP A 377 -14.15 1.05 14.62
CA ASP A 377 -12.74 0.81 14.86
C ASP A 377 -12.29 -0.35 13.97
N VAL A 378 -11.48 -0.05 12.96
CA VAL A 378 -11.02 -1.01 11.96
C VAL A 378 -9.60 -1.45 12.30
N TYR A 379 -9.45 -2.73 12.65
CA TYR A 379 -8.16 -3.35 12.97
C TYR A 379 -7.60 -4.02 11.72
N THR A 380 -6.45 -3.55 11.25
CA THR A 380 -5.85 -4.01 9.99
C THR A 380 -4.68 -4.97 10.23
N THR A 381 -4.11 -5.49 9.16
CA THR A 381 -2.89 -6.31 9.15
C THR A 381 -1.61 -5.54 8.84
N LEU A 382 -1.71 -4.21 8.63
CA LEU A 382 -0.61 -3.34 8.24
C LEU A 382 0.52 -3.34 9.27
N ASP A 383 1.74 -3.64 8.84
CA ASP A 383 2.96 -3.32 9.59
C ASP A 383 3.55 -2.00 9.08
N PRO A 384 3.59 -0.94 9.90
CA PRO A 384 4.08 0.36 9.45
C PRO A 384 5.54 0.35 8.97
N SER A 385 6.41 -0.46 9.60
CA SER A 385 7.83 -0.49 9.20
C SER A 385 8.01 -1.19 7.86
N MET A 386 7.27 -2.28 7.63
CA MET A 386 7.30 -2.99 6.35
C MET A 386 6.65 -2.15 5.24
N GLN A 387 5.51 -1.50 5.51
CA GLN A 387 4.85 -0.61 4.55
C GLN A 387 5.78 0.51 4.10
N HIS A 388 6.41 1.15 5.08
CA HIS A 388 7.36 2.20 4.86
C HIS A 388 8.59 1.76 4.04
N ALA A 389 9.16 0.60 4.37
CA ALA A 389 10.25 0.01 3.61
C ALA A 389 9.81 -0.35 2.17
N ALA A 390 8.58 -0.81 1.99
CA ALA A 390 8.02 -1.12 0.68
C ALA A 390 7.86 0.12 -0.19
N GLU A 391 7.25 1.19 0.33
CA GLU A 391 7.05 2.43 -0.43
C GLU A 391 8.38 3.07 -0.83
N ARG A 392 9.33 3.19 0.12
CA ARG A 392 10.66 3.72 -0.19
C ARG A 392 11.41 2.83 -1.17
N GLY A 393 11.43 1.51 -0.93
CA GLY A 393 12.14 0.56 -1.78
C GLY A 393 11.64 0.54 -3.22
N VAL A 394 10.31 0.59 -3.43
CA VAL A 394 9.72 0.70 -4.76
C VAL A 394 10.11 2.03 -5.41
N ALA A 395 9.94 3.16 -4.72
CA ALA A 395 10.25 4.48 -5.27
C ALA A 395 11.73 4.60 -5.67
N ASP A 396 12.64 4.19 -4.79
CA ASP A 396 14.09 4.26 -5.02
C ASP A 396 14.52 3.34 -6.16
N ALA A 397 13.98 2.12 -6.23
CA ALA A 397 14.30 1.17 -7.30
C ALA A 397 13.81 1.64 -8.67
N LEU A 398 12.58 2.17 -8.76
CA LEU A 398 12.06 2.74 -10.01
C LEU A 398 12.88 3.95 -10.47
N ALA A 399 13.26 4.84 -9.54
CA ALA A 399 14.12 5.98 -9.85
C ALA A 399 15.50 5.55 -10.35
N ALA A 400 16.09 4.51 -9.76
CA ALA A 400 17.36 3.93 -10.19
C ALA A 400 17.24 3.31 -11.59
N LEU A 401 16.17 2.58 -11.89
CA LEU A 401 15.91 2.02 -13.22
C LEU A 401 15.81 3.12 -14.28
N GLU A 402 15.06 4.18 -14.01
CA GLU A 402 14.93 5.33 -14.92
C GLU A 402 16.24 6.11 -15.06
N ALA A 403 17.08 6.17 -14.03
CA ALA A 403 18.41 6.77 -14.10
C ALA A 403 19.38 5.95 -14.97
N GLY A 404 19.35 4.63 -14.86
CA GLY A 404 20.15 3.72 -15.69
C GLY A 404 19.68 3.64 -17.14
N HIS A 405 18.37 3.83 -17.39
CA HIS A 405 17.76 3.55 -18.70
C HIS A 405 16.84 4.68 -19.16
N ARG A 406 17.38 5.60 -19.98
CA ARG A 406 16.64 6.80 -20.41
C ARG A 406 15.35 6.52 -21.18
N TRP A 407 15.23 5.38 -21.87
CA TRP A 407 14.00 5.01 -22.60
C TRP A 407 12.83 4.63 -21.69
N LEU A 408 13.08 4.35 -20.40
CA LEU A 408 12.03 4.12 -19.42
C LEU A 408 11.36 5.43 -18.99
N ARG A 409 12.03 6.57 -19.19
CA ARG A 409 11.49 7.90 -18.93
C ARG A 409 10.65 8.35 -20.12
N ASP A 410 9.35 8.46 -19.91
CA ASP A 410 8.43 9.02 -20.87
C ASP A 410 7.51 10.04 -20.19
N ARG A 411 7.10 11.05 -20.96
CA ARG A 411 6.27 12.15 -20.42
C ARG A 411 4.78 11.82 -20.39
N LYS A 412 4.34 10.77 -21.10
CA LYS A 412 2.92 10.39 -21.21
C LYS A 412 2.57 9.23 -20.29
N THR A 413 3.39 8.18 -20.28
CA THR A 413 3.21 6.99 -19.45
C THR A 413 4.45 6.79 -18.59
N GLU A 414 4.29 6.82 -17.28
CA GLU A 414 5.39 6.56 -16.35
C GLU A 414 5.60 5.07 -16.14
N LEU A 415 6.84 4.69 -15.82
CA LEU A 415 7.13 3.33 -15.38
C LEU A 415 6.45 3.10 -14.03
N GLU A 416 5.69 2.03 -13.88
CA GLU A 416 4.99 1.74 -12.64
C GLU A 416 5.61 0.54 -11.94
N GLY A 417 5.40 0.47 -10.63
CA GLY A 417 5.85 -0.62 -9.79
C GLY A 417 4.84 -0.90 -8.68
N ALA A 418 4.67 -2.17 -8.37
CA ALA A 418 3.79 -2.63 -7.30
C ALA A 418 4.51 -3.66 -6.45
N PHE A 419 4.17 -3.70 -5.16
CA PHE A 419 4.76 -4.63 -4.21
C PHE A 419 3.74 -5.08 -3.16
N VAL A 420 3.85 -6.32 -2.70
CA VAL A 420 3.09 -6.83 -1.56
C VAL A 420 4.00 -7.66 -0.65
N VAL A 421 3.87 -7.47 0.66
CA VAL A 421 4.43 -8.36 1.68
C VAL A 421 3.28 -9.13 2.32
N LEU A 422 3.39 -10.46 2.32
CA LEU A 422 2.44 -11.40 2.91
C LEU A 422 3.14 -12.23 3.97
N ASP A 423 2.44 -12.49 5.06
CA ASP A 423 2.79 -13.55 6.00
C ASP A 423 2.16 -14.88 5.51
N PRO A 424 2.97 -15.90 5.18
CA PRO A 424 2.46 -17.15 4.64
C PRO A 424 1.76 -18.04 5.69
N ASP A 425 1.90 -17.75 6.99
CA ASP A 425 1.23 -18.52 8.05
C ASP A 425 -0.23 -18.08 8.22
N ASP A 426 -0.50 -16.78 8.24
CA ASP A 426 -1.83 -16.23 8.51
C ASP A 426 -2.49 -15.48 7.34
N GLY A 427 -1.76 -15.30 6.24
CA GLY A 427 -2.22 -14.58 5.06
C GLY A 427 -2.28 -13.07 5.26
N ALA A 428 -1.78 -12.53 6.38
CA ALA A 428 -1.79 -11.10 6.64
C ALA A 428 -0.96 -10.36 5.59
N VAL A 429 -1.59 -9.40 4.92
CA VAL A 429 -0.90 -8.42 4.08
C VAL A 429 -0.21 -7.42 5.01
N ARG A 430 1.10 -7.54 5.19
CA ARG A 430 1.87 -6.65 6.07
C ARG A 430 2.18 -5.30 5.41
N ALA A 431 2.31 -5.30 4.08
CA ALA A 431 2.53 -4.10 3.28
C ALA A 431 1.92 -4.26 1.88
N LEU A 432 1.42 -3.16 1.32
CA LEU A 432 0.88 -3.10 -0.04
C LEU A 432 1.21 -1.76 -0.70
N VAL A 433 1.88 -1.82 -1.84
CA VAL A 433 2.20 -0.68 -2.72
C VAL A 433 1.54 -0.93 -4.07
N GLY A 434 0.54 -0.14 -4.41
CA GLY A 434 -0.23 -0.28 -5.65
C GLY A 434 0.28 0.56 -6.83
N GLY A 435 1.29 1.38 -6.64
CA GLY A 435 1.83 2.27 -7.66
C GLY A 435 2.83 3.26 -7.08
N ARG A 436 3.44 4.07 -7.96
CA ARG A 436 4.50 5.03 -7.59
C ARG A 436 3.99 6.21 -6.75
N ASP A 437 2.81 6.73 -7.07
CA ASP A 437 2.25 7.91 -6.42
C ASP A 437 0.72 7.84 -6.40
N PHE A 438 0.17 7.56 -5.23
CA PHE A 438 -1.27 7.47 -5.00
C PHE A 438 -2.01 8.78 -5.33
N ALA A 439 -1.39 9.94 -5.10
CA ALA A 439 -2.04 11.24 -5.38
C ALA A 439 -2.18 11.51 -6.88
N ARG A 440 -1.32 10.91 -7.70
CA ARG A 440 -1.39 10.97 -9.16
C ARG A 440 -2.28 9.88 -9.75
N SER A 441 -2.17 8.66 -9.24
CA SER A 441 -2.95 7.51 -9.71
C SER A 441 -3.39 6.63 -8.53
N PRO A 442 -4.65 6.71 -8.07
CA PRO A 442 -5.18 5.81 -7.04
C PRO A 442 -5.50 4.41 -7.59
N PHE A 443 -5.18 4.12 -8.84
CA PHE A 443 -5.35 2.78 -9.43
C PHE A 443 -4.34 1.81 -8.79
N ASP A 444 -4.86 0.81 -8.10
CA ASP A 444 -4.05 -0.17 -7.37
C ASP A 444 -3.64 -1.35 -8.27
N ARG A 445 -2.39 -1.34 -8.70
CA ARG A 445 -1.81 -2.37 -9.56
C ARG A 445 -1.45 -3.65 -8.80
N ALA A 446 -1.30 -3.60 -7.47
CA ALA A 446 -1.02 -4.79 -6.69
C ALA A 446 -2.28 -5.66 -6.56
N ALA A 447 -3.42 -5.05 -6.23
CA ALA A 447 -4.65 -5.79 -5.96
C ALA A 447 -5.61 -5.88 -7.16
N THR A 448 -5.64 -4.86 -8.04
CA THR A 448 -6.70 -4.74 -9.06
C THR A 448 -6.22 -5.05 -10.47
N ALA A 449 -5.00 -4.67 -10.84
CA ALA A 449 -4.49 -4.92 -12.19
C ALA A 449 -4.31 -6.42 -12.44
N ARG A 450 -4.94 -6.92 -13.50
CA ARG A 450 -4.78 -8.28 -14.02
C ARG A 450 -3.73 -8.24 -15.12
N ARG A 451 -2.71 -9.06 -15.00
CA ARG A 451 -1.58 -9.12 -15.94
C ARG A 451 -1.13 -10.58 -16.06
N GLN A 452 -0.59 -10.94 -17.22
CA GLN A 452 -0.03 -12.27 -17.45
C GLN A 452 1.12 -12.53 -16.45
N SER A 453 1.11 -13.69 -15.82
CA SER A 453 2.10 -14.08 -14.82
C SER A 453 3.46 -14.45 -15.42
N GLY A 454 3.47 -14.93 -16.66
CA GLY A 454 4.69 -15.42 -17.31
C GLY A 454 5.32 -16.57 -16.51
N SER A 455 6.66 -16.62 -16.48
CA SER A 455 7.37 -17.77 -15.85
C SER A 455 7.16 -17.94 -14.33
N THR A 456 6.46 -17.05 -13.63
CA THR A 456 6.03 -17.31 -12.23
C THR A 456 4.92 -18.36 -12.15
N PHE A 457 4.29 -18.75 -13.26
CA PHE A 457 3.33 -19.86 -13.28
C PHE A 457 3.98 -21.25 -13.25
N LYS A 458 5.22 -21.36 -13.74
CA LYS A 458 5.92 -22.65 -13.89
C LYS A 458 5.97 -23.52 -12.63
N PRO A 459 6.16 -22.98 -11.40
CA PRO A 459 6.15 -23.81 -10.20
C PRO A 459 4.90 -24.67 -10.04
N PHE A 460 3.73 -24.22 -10.51
CA PHE A 460 2.50 -25.01 -10.48
C PHE A 460 2.50 -26.16 -11.50
N VAL A 461 3.19 -25.99 -12.64
CA VAL A 461 3.41 -27.07 -13.62
C VAL A 461 4.27 -28.17 -13.00
N TYR A 462 5.37 -27.80 -12.35
CA TYR A 462 6.27 -28.77 -11.71
C TYR A 462 5.63 -29.41 -10.47
N LEU A 463 4.81 -28.67 -9.73
CA LEU A 463 4.03 -29.23 -8.63
C LEU A 463 3.05 -30.28 -9.12
N ALA A 464 2.31 -29.99 -10.19
CA ALA A 464 1.42 -30.97 -10.82
C ALA A 464 2.21 -32.21 -11.30
N ALA A 465 3.39 -32.01 -11.90
CA ALA A 465 4.23 -33.11 -12.34
C ALA A 465 4.72 -34.02 -11.20
N PHE A 466 5.14 -33.45 -10.08
CA PHE A 466 5.60 -34.23 -8.94
C PHE A 466 4.48 -34.99 -8.22
N GLN A 467 3.22 -34.63 -8.44
CA GLN A 467 2.06 -35.28 -7.84
C GLN A 467 1.41 -36.31 -8.78
N ASP A 468 1.18 -35.90 -10.02
CA ASP A 468 0.18 -36.52 -10.90
C ASP A 468 0.79 -37.05 -12.21
N ALA A 469 2.11 -36.92 -12.41
CA ALA A 469 2.74 -37.47 -13.61
C ALA A 469 2.57 -39.00 -13.68
N PRO A 470 2.28 -39.58 -14.86
CA PRO A 470 2.13 -41.03 -15.01
C PRO A 470 3.37 -41.83 -14.60
N GLU A 471 4.54 -41.25 -14.83
CA GLU A 471 5.84 -41.77 -14.37
C GLU A 471 6.39 -40.83 -13.30
N ALA A 472 7.05 -41.37 -12.28
CA ALA A 472 7.61 -40.58 -11.20
C ALA A 472 8.64 -39.57 -11.73
N VAL A 473 8.29 -38.28 -11.68
CA VAL A 473 9.19 -37.17 -12.00
C VAL A 473 9.95 -36.78 -10.72
N THR A 474 11.24 -36.52 -10.84
CA THR A 474 12.11 -36.06 -9.75
C THR A 474 12.88 -34.82 -10.20
N PRO A 475 13.49 -34.05 -9.29
CA PRO A 475 14.41 -32.96 -9.65
C PRO A 475 15.53 -33.36 -10.62
N SER A 476 15.93 -34.64 -10.58
CA SER A 476 16.95 -35.23 -11.46
C SER A 476 16.43 -35.74 -12.81
N THR A 477 15.11 -35.81 -13.02
CA THR A 477 14.55 -36.31 -14.28
C THR A 477 15.05 -35.47 -15.45
N VAL A 478 15.54 -36.13 -16.50
CA VAL A 478 16.04 -35.46 -17.71
C VAL A 478 14.86 -35.17 -18.65
N LEU A 479 14.74 -33.91 -19.06
CA LEU A 479 13.78 -33.39 -20.01
C LEU A 479 14.48 -32.98 -21.31
N ASP A 480 13.75 -33.03 -22.42
CA ASP A 480 14.26 -32.64 -23.73
C ASP A 480 14.03 -31.14 -24.02
N ASP A 481 15.11 -30.38 -24.17
CA ASP A 481 15.14 -28.99 -24.63
C ASP A 481 15.55 -28.91 -26.11
N SER A 482 14.82 -29.61 -26.98
CA SER A 482 14.91 -29.55 -28.44
C SER A 482 13.66 -28.91 -29.06
N PRO A 483 13.72 -28.39 -30.30
CA PRO A 483 12.58 -27.77 -30.99
C PRO A 483 11.28 -28.57 -30.83
N LEU A 484 10.20 -27.86 -30.49
CA LEU A 484 8.88 -28.44 -30.24
C LEU A 484 7.86 -27.75 -31.13
N GLU A 485 7.02 -28.54 -31.80
CA GLU A 485 5.85 -28.07 -32.53
C GLU A 485 4.61 -28.71 -31.93
N LEU A 486 3.61 -27.89 -31.60
CA LEU A 486 2.34 -28.34 -31.06
C LEU A 486 1.19 -27.82 -31.92
N GLN A 487 0.27 -28.70 -32.29
CA GLN A 487 -0.97 -28.30 -32.94
C GLN A 487 -1.92 -27.67 -31.90
N VAL A 488 -2.33 -26.42 -32.11
CA VAL A 488 -3.27 -25.69 -31.25
C VAL A 488 -4.43 -25.21 -32.10
N GLY A 489 -5.52 -25.98 -32.13
CA GLY A 489 -6.63 -25.74 -33.04
C GLY A 489 -6.18 -25.89 -34.50
N ALA A 490 -6.34 -24.83 -35.30
CA ALA A 490 -5.90 -24.81 -36.70
C ALA A 490 -4.42 -24.38 -36.86
N ASP A 491 -3.80 -23.81 -35.82
CA ASP A 491 -2.47 -23.23 -35.88
C ASP A 491 -1.40 -24.18 -35.32
N VAL A 492 -0.16 -23.99 -35.75
CA VAL A 492 1.02 -24.65 -35.17
C VAL A 492 1.71 -23.66 -34.24
N TRP A 493 1.87 -24.04 -32.98
CA TRP A 493 2.60 -23.26 -31.98
C TRP A 493 4.00 -23.84 -31.75
N GLN A 494 5.00 -22.97 -31.86
CA GLN A 494 6.41 -23.31 -31.66
C GLN A 494 6.97 -22.51 -30.46
N PRO A 495 6.94 -23.05 -29.23
CA PRO A 495 7.57 -22.39 -28.10
C PRO A 495 9.09 -22.35 -28.24
N ALA A 496 9.70 -21.24 -27.83
CA ALA A 496 11.15 -21.08 -27.76
C ALA A 496 11.60 -20.66 -26.36
N ASN A 497 12.85 -20.95 -26.02
CA ASN A 497 13.50 -20.39 -24.84
C ASN A 497 13.73 -18.89 -25.02
N TYR A 498 13.84 -18.16 -23.91
CA TYR A 498 13.97 -16.70 -23.94
C TYR A 498 15.21 -16.21 -24.69
N ASP A 499 16.26 -17.04 -24.75
CA ASP A 499 17.52 -16.78 -25.44
C ASP A 499 17.59 -17.44 -26.83
N GLU A 500 16.47 -18.01 -27.29
CA GLU A 500 16.32 -18.68 -28.59
C GLU A 500 17.30 -19.85 -28.80
N ARG A 501 17.84 -20.41 -27.72
CA ARG A 501 18.79 -21.54 -27.75
C ARG A 501 18.16 -22.80 -27.16
N PHE A 502 18.52 -23.94 -27.75
CA PHE A 502 18.17 -25.29 -27.31
C PHE A 502 19.37 -25.95 -26.66
N ARG A 503 19.17 -26.58 -25.52
CA ARG A 503 20.23 -27.22 -24.72
C ARG A 503 20.20 -28.75 -24.81
N GLY A 504 19.25 -29.33 -25.52
CA GLY A 504 19.05 -30.77 -25.58
C GLY A 504 18.66 -31.33 -24.20
N PRO A 505 19.24 -32.45 -23.73
CA PRO A 505 18.85 -33.03 -22.45
C PRO A 505 19.25 -32.14 -21.27
N VAL A 506 18.27 -31.77 -20.44
CA VAL A 506 18.46 -30.97 -19.21
C VAL A 506 17.67 -31.57 -18.05
N THR A 507 18.19 -31.51 -16.83
CA THR A 507 17.43 -31.96 -15.65
C THR A 507 16.24 -31.03 -15.35
N VAL A 508 15.20 -31.54 -14.69
CA VAL A 508 14.09 -30.74 -14.14
C VAL A 508 14.62 -29.57 -13.31
N ARG A 509 15.64 -29.81 -12.47
CA ARG A 509 16.35 -28.75 -11.74
C ARG A 509 16.85 -27.65 -12.68
N THR A 510 17.61 -28.01 -13.69
CA THR A 510 18.17 -27.03 -14.64
C THR A 510 17.05 -26.26 -15.35
N ALA A 511 15.98 -26.94 -15.74
CA ALA A 511 14.82 -26.32 -16.37
C ALA A 511 14.15 -25.28 -15.47
N VAL A 512 14.00 -25.54 -14.16
CA VAL A 512 13.45 -24.57 -13.20
C VAL A 512 14.43 -23.44 -12.91
N GLU A 513 15.68 -23.76 -12.59
CA GLU A 513 16.72 -22.78 -12.22
C GLU A 513 16.99 -21.78 -13.35
N LYS A 514 17.05 -22.25 -14.60
CA LYS A 514 17.23 -21.42 -15.79
C LYS A 514 15.92 -20.99 -16.44
N SER A 515 14.79 -21.40 -15.87
CA SER A 515 13.44 -21.03 -16.31
C SER A 515 13.19 -21.35 -17.79
N LEU A 516 13.66 -22.49 -18.29
CA LEU A 516 13.56 -22.92 -19.70
C LEU A 516 12.10 -23.17 -20.09
N ASN A 517 11.68 -22.74 -21.28
CA ASN A 517 10.28 -22.79 -21.71
C ASN A 517 9.90 -24.16 -22.26
N VAL A 518 10.73 -24.68 -23.17
CA VAL A 518 10.38 -25.89 -23.94
C VAL A 518 10.28 -27.13 -23.06
N PRO A 519 11.21 -27.40 -22.12
CA PRO A 519 11.08 -28.53 -21.20
C PRO A 519 9.84 -28.42 -20.31
N THR A 520 9.49 -27.21 -19.86
CA THR A 520 8.27 -26.99 -19.07
C THR A 520 7.01 -27.29 -19.87
N VAL A 521 6.95 -26.88 -21.14
CA VAL A 521 5.79 -27.19 -22.00
C VAL A 521 5.68 -28.69 -22.21
N ARG A 522 6.78 -29.39 -22.54
CA ARG A 522 6.76 -30.86 -22.70
C ARG A 522 6.27 -31.56 -21.44
N LEU A 523 6.79 -31.17 -20.27
CA LEU A 523 6.36 -31.72 -18.99
C LEU A 523 4.87 -31.46 -18.74
N SER A 524 4.39 -30.25 -19.03
CA SER A 524 2.96 -29.92 -18.91
C SER A 524 2.09 -30.76 -19.85
N GLN A 525 2.55 -31.10 -21.05
CA GLN A 525 1.81 -31.98 -21.97
C GLN A 525 1.78 -33.43 -21.45
N GLN A 526 2.87 -33.90 -20.85
CA GLN A 526 2.96 -35.24 -20.26
C GLN A 526 2.02 -35.41 -19.06
N VAL A 527 1.90 -34.37 -18.22
CA VAL A 527 1.06 -34.38 -17.01
C VAL A 527 -0.40 -34.10 -17.33
N GLY A 528 -0.67 -33.31 -18.37
CA GLY A 528 -2.02 -32.83 -18.71
C GLY A 528 -2.24 -31.38 -18.24
N ILE A 529 -2.76 -30.54 -19.14
CA ILE A 529 -3.04 -29.12 -18.87
C ILE A 529 -4.14 -28.97 -17.79
N ASP A 530 -5.08 -29.90 -17.77
CA ASP A 530 -6.18 -29.96 -16.80
C ASP A 530 -5.66 -30.22 -15.37
N ALA A 531 -4.67 -31.12 -15.22
CA ALA A 531 -4.00 -31.36 -13.95
C ALA A 531 -3.25 -30.12 -13.48
N VAL A 532 -2.48 -29.47 -14.37
CA VAL A 532 -1.79 -28.20 -14.08
C VAL A 532 -2.78 -27.11 -13.62
N ALA A 533 -3.91 -26.97 -14.32
CA ALA A 533 -4.94 -25.99 -13.95
C ALA A 533 -5.59 -26.31 -12.60
N ARG A 534 -5.91 -27.59 -12.31
CA ARG A 534 -6.43 -28.01 -11.00
C ARG A 534 -5.43 -27.72 -9.88
N THR A 535 -4.15 -28.03 -10.07
CA THR A 535 -3.09 -27.76 -9.09
C THR A 535 -2.97 -26.26 -8.82
N ALA A 536 -2.93 -25.42 -9.86
CA ALA A 536 -2.86 -23.97 -9.69
C ALA A 536 -4.09 -23.42 -8.95
N ALA A 537 -5.30 -23.86 -9.31
CA ALA A 537 -6.54 -23.47 -8.64
C ALA A 537 -6.56 -23.90 -7.16
N ALA A 538 -6.13 -25.13 -6.85
CA ALA A 538 -6.01 -25.62 -5.48
C ALA A 538 -4.99 -24.79 -4.68
N CYS A 539 -3.92 -24.32 -5.32
CA CYS A 539 -2.94 -23.40 -4.73
C CYS A 539 -3.47 -21.97 -4.52
N GLY A 540 -4.76 -21.70 -4.75
CA GLY A 540 -5.37 -20.38 -4.50
C GLY A 540 -5.34 -19.44 -5.70
N TRP A 541 -5.03 -19.93 -6.90
CA TRP A 541 -5.20 -19.16 -8.13
C TRP A 541 -6.67 -18.88 -8.41
N ARG A 542 -7.05 -17.60 -8.54
CA ARG A 542 -8.45 -17.18 -8.75
C ARG A 542 -8.78 -16.66 -10.15
N GLY A 543 -7.76 -16.37 -10.95
CA GLY A 543 -7.93 -15.95 -12.34
C GLY A 543 -8.37 -17.08 -13.26
N GLU A 544 -8.75 -16.74 -14.49
CA GLU A 544 -9.03 -17.73 -15.53
C GLU A 544 -7.77 -18.56 -15.85
N LEU A 545 -7.95 -19.87 -15.98
CA LEU A 545 -6.89 -20.83 -16.31
C LEU A 545 -7.20 -21.45 -17.69
N PRO A 546 -6.73 -20.83 -18.79
CA PRO A 546 -7.07 -21.28 -20.13
C PRO A 546 -6.50 -22.67 -20.39
N GLN A 547 -7.32 -23.55 -20.97
CA GLN A 547 -6.96 -24.94 -21.27
C GLN A 547 -6.16 -25.04 -22.59
N VAL A 548 -5.01 -24.36 -22.64
CA VAL A 548 -4.13 -24.30 -23.81
C VAL A 548 -2.68 -24.60 -23.42
N PRO A 549 -1.84 -25.16 -24.32
CA PRO A 549 -0.44 -25.49 -23.99
C PRO A 549 0.38 -24.30 -23.46
N ALA A 550 0.06 -23.09 -23.90
CA ALA A 550 0.70 -21.87 -23.44
C ALA A 550 0.45 -21.56 -21.95
N LEU A 551 -0.51 -22.23 -21.29
CA LEU A 551 -0.72 -22.13 -19.83
C LEU A 551 0.58 -22.42 -19.07
N ALA A 552 1.37 -23.39 -19.53
CA ALA A 552 2.64 -23.77 -18.93
C ALA A 552 3.68 -22.61 -18.87
N LEU A 553 3.48 -21.58 -19.70
CA LEU A 553 4.34 -20.40 -19.77
C LEU A 553 3.72 -19.15 -19.13
N GLY A 554 2.55 -19.28 -18.50
CA GLY A 554 1.92 -18.22 -17.71
C GLY A 554 1.13 -17.19 -18.50
N VAL A 555 0.39 -17.63 -19.53
CA VAL A 555 -0.62 -16.78 -20.21
C VAL A 555 -1.82 -16.45 -19.33
N ALA A 556 -1.99 -17.14 -18.21
CA ALA A 556 -3.03 -16.84 -17.22
C ALA A 556 -2.77 -15.50 -16.53
N GLU A 557 -3.82 -14.67 -16.45
CA GLU A 557 -3.78 -13.36 -15.81
C GLU A 557 -4.12 -13.45 -14.33
N THR A 558 -3.42 -12.65 -13.52
CA THR A 558 -3.64 -12.57 -12.08
C THR A 558 -3.25 -11.18 -11.56
N SER A 559 -3.66 -10.85 -10.33
CA SER A 559 -3.13 -9.70 -9.62
C SER A 559 -1.88 -10.09 -8.82
N LEU A 560 -1.06 -9.11 -8.44
CA LEU A 560 0.14 -9.35 -7.65
C LEU A 560 -0.19 -9.97 -6.28
N VAL A 561 -1.27 -9.52 -5.64
CA VAL A 561 -1.74 -10.05 -4.35
C VAL A 561 -2.17 -11.52 -4.49
N GLU A 562 -2.91 -11.87 -5.54
CA GLU A 562 -3.32 -13.25 -5.80
C GLU A 562 -2.12 -14.16 -6.11
N LEU A 563 -1.21 -13.69 -6.96
CA LEU A 563 0.02 -14.41 -7.28
C LEU A 563 0.85 -14.65 -6.02
N GLY A 564 1.07 -13.62 -5.21
CA GLY A 564 1.81 -13.73 -3.95
C GLY A 564 1.13 -14.71 -2.98
N ALA A 565 -0.19 -14.63 -2.81
CA ALA A 565 -0.93 -15.54 -1.95
C ALA A 565 -0.84 -17.00 -2.43
N SER A 566 -0.86 -17.25 -3.74
CA SER A 566 -0.75 -18.62 -4.28
C SER A 566 0.60 -19.29 -3.99
N TYR A 567 1.65 -18.49 -3.81
CA TYR A 567 2.99 -18.98 -3.44
C TYR A 567 3.09 -19.35 -1.95
N SER A 568 2.10 -19.04 -1.11
CA SER A 568 2.08 -19.46 0.31
C SER A 568 2.17 -20.98 0.48
N VAL A 569 1.74 -21.74 -0.54
CA VAL A 569 1.82 -23.21 -0.57
C VAL A 569 3.24 -23.74 -0.31
N PHE A 570 4.26 -23.09 -0.85
CA PHE A 570 5.65 -23.58 -0.84
C PHE A 570 6.33 -23.51 0.53
N PRO A 571 6.38 -22.35 1.24
CA PRO A 571 6.94 -22.29 2.59
C PRO A 571 6.10 -23.07 3.62
N ARG A 572 4.82 -23.39 3.30
CA ARG A 572 3.87 -24.05 4.20
C ARG A 572 3.65 -25.54 3.92
N GLY A 573 4.53 -26.17 3.16
CA GLY A 573 4.49 -27.63 2.95
C GLY A 573 3.17 -28.12 2.35
N GLY A 574 2.58 -27.35 1.42
CA GLY A 574 1.38 -27.76 0.69
C GLY A 574 0.09 -27.09 1.12
N SER A 575 0.11 -26.19 2.10
CA SER A 575 -1.09 -25.47 2.58
C SER A 575 -1.12 -24.02 2.09
N THR A 576 -2.30 -23.54 1.70
CA THR A 576 -2.53 -22.16 1.27
C THR A 576 -3.26 -21.35 2.33
N VAL A 577 -3.14 -20.03 2.26
CA VAL A 577 -3.89 -19.10 3.10
C VAL A 577 -4.39 -17.91 2.27
N ALA A 578 -5.62 -17.46 2.56
CA ALA A 578 -6.21 -16.32 1.86
C ALA A 578 -5.59 -14.99 2.35
N PRO A 579 -5.31 -14.04 1.45
CA PRO A 579 -4.78 -12.74 1.85
C PRO A 579 -5.78 -11.95 2.68
N THR A 580 -5.33 -11.41 3.82
CA THR A 580 -6.15 -10.70 4.80
C THR A 580 -5.60 -9.30 5.04
N LEU A 581 -6.45 -8.29 4.81
CA LEU A 581 -6.16 -6.86 5.05
C LEU A 581 -6.76 -6.36 6.38
N VAL A 582 -7.92 -6.93 6.75
CA VAL A 582 -8.71 -6.53 7.92
C VAL A 582 -8.77 -7.71 8.89
N ARG A 583 -8.20 -7.54 10.09
CA ARG A 583 -8.34 -8.52 11.19
C ARG A 583 -9.75 -8.49 11.76
N GLY A 584 -10.31 -7.30 11.93
CA GLY A 584 -11.70 -7.16 12.37
C GLY A 584 -12.16 -5.72 12.45
N VAL A 585 -13.46 -5.56 12.71
CA VAL A 585 -14.12 -4.26 12.84
C VAL A 585 -14.98 -4.28 14.09
N ARG A 586 -14.81 -3.28 14.96
CA ARG A 586 -15.65 -3.08 16.14
C ARG A 586 -16.58 -1.88 15.96
N GLY A 587 -17.79 -1.99 16.50
CA GLY A 587 -18.75 -0.90 16.61
C GLY A 587 -18.43 0.04 17.78
N ALA A 588 -19.07 1.20 17.82
CA ALA A 588 -18.92 2.18 18.89
C ALA A 588 -19.38 1.69 20.28
N ASP A 589 -20.19 0.64 20.31
CA ASP A 589 -20.65 -0.04 21.54
C ASP A 589 -19.69 -1.15 22.00
N GLY A 590 -18.56 -1.34 21.30
CA GLY A 590 -17.59 -2.40 21.57
C GLY A 590 -17.91 -3.74 20.91
N SER A 591 -19.06 -3.88 20.24
CA SER A 591 -19.43 -5.13 19.55
C SER A 591 -18.48 -5.44 18.40
N VAL A 592 -18.11 -6.70 18.24
CA VAL A 592 -17.34 -7.17 17.07
C VAL A 592 -18.29 -7.38 15.91
N LEU A 593 -18.16 -6.57 14.86
CA LEU A 593 -19.01 -6.59 13.67
C LEU A 593 -18.42 -7.44 12.55
N VAL A 594 -17.09 -7.49 12.47
CA VAL A 594 -16.33 -8.32 11.53
C VAL A 594 -15.16 -8.92 12.28
N HIS A 595 -14.90 -10.20 12.07
CA HIS A 595 -13.72 -10.91 12.55
C HIS A 595 -13.24 -11.84 11.43
N SER A 596 -11.98 -11.69 11.02
CA SER A 596 -11.37 -12.53 10.01
C SER A 596 -10.69 -13.71 10.68
N THR A 597 -11.14 -14.92 10.36
CA THR A 597 -10.52 -16.16 10.85
C THR A 597 -9.43 -16.62 9.89
N VAL A 598 -8.30 -17.03 10.44
CA VAL A 598 -7.20 -17.61 9.68
C VAL A 598 -7.52 -19.08 9.41
N THR A 599 -7.72 -19.43 8.14
CA THR A 599 -7.97 -20.80 7.71
C THR A 599 -6.89 -21.22 6.72
N GLN A 600 -5.99 -22.11 7.14
CA GLN A 600 -5.07 -22.78 6.22
C GLN A 600 -5.78 -23.93 5.52
N THR A 601 -5.64 -24.00 4.20
CA THR A 601 -6.29 -25.03 3.38
C THR A 601 -5.23 -25.92 2.73
N PRO A 602 -5.22 -27.23 3.02
CA PRO A 602 -4.36 -28.17 2.30
C PRO A 602 -4.65 -28.13 0.80
N ALA A 603 -3.62 -27.92 -0.01
CA ALA A 603 -3.71 -27.71 -1.45
C ALA A 603 -2.88 -28.71 -2.26
N ALA A 604 -1.78 -29.22 -1.69
CA ALA A 604 -0.81 -30.06 -2.38
C ALA A 604 -0.11 -31.05 -1.42
N ASP A 605 0.47 -32.13 -1.96
CA ASP A 605 1.29 -33.07 -1.18
C ASP A 605 2.54 -32.35 -0.66
N ALA A 606 2.83 -32.51 0.63
CA ALA A 606 3.92 -31.80 1.29
C ALA A 606 5.30 -32.15 0.71
N ARG A 607 5.50 -33.40 0.26
CA ARG A 607 6.78 -33.85 -0.31
C ARG A 607 6.95 -33.30 -1.71
N ALA A 608 5.92 -33.38 -2.56
CA ALA A 608 5.93 -32.77 -3.89
C ALA A 608 6.16 -31.25 -3.82
N THR A 609 5.50 -30.58 -2.88
CA THR A 609 5.69 -29.15 -2.61
C THR A 609 7.12 -28.84 -2.19
N TYR A 610 7.71 -29.67 -1.32
CA TYR A 610 9.10 -29.51 -0.90
C TYR A 610 10.09 -29.69 -2.06
N LEU A 611 9.83 -30.60 -3.00
CA LEU A 611 10.66 -30.73 -4.21
C LEU A 611 10.65 -29.43 -5.02
N VAL A 612 9.47 -28.82 -5.25
CA VAL A 612 9.40 -27.51 -5.94
C VAL A 612 10.12 -26.43 -5.14
N HIS A 613 9.91 -26.37 -3.82
CA HIS A 613 10.61 -25.45 -2.93
C HIS A 613 12.14 -25.54 -3.08
N HIS A 614 12.70 -26.76 -3.04
CA HIS A 614 14.14 -27.02 -3.19
C HIS A 614 14.68 -26.62 -4.57
N LEU A 615 13.84 -26.67 -5.61
CA LEU A 615 14.19 -26.11 -6.92
C LEU A 615 14.17 -24.57 -6.91
N LEU A 616 13.23 -23.96 -6.20
CA LEU A 616 13.11 -22.49 -6.06
C LEU A 616 14.23 -21.87 -5.22
N GLU A 617 14.79 -22.60 -4.25
CA GLU A 617 16.06 -22.22 -3.60
C GLU A 617 17.20 -22.19 -4.65
N GLY A 618 17.24 -23.19 -5.53
CA GLY A 618 18.19 -23.23 -6.66
C GLY A 618 18.07 -22.04 -7.61
N VAL A 619 16.87 -21.52 -7.86
CA VAL A 619 16.66 -20.31 -8.67
C VAL A 619 17.40 -19.11 -8.09
N VAL A 620 17.41 -18.99 -6.75
CA VAL A 620 18.10 -17.93 -6.01
C VAL A 620 19.61 -18.20 -5.90
N ASP A 621 20.03 -19.45 -5.77
CA ASP A 621 21.45 -19.77 -5.55
C ASP A 621 22.27 -19.85 -6.85
N ARG A 622 21.67 -20.38 -7.92
CA ARG A 622 22.36 -20.74 -9.18
C ARG A 622 21.60 -20.33 -10.45
N GLY A 623 20.34 -19.93 -10.29
CA GLY A 623 19.42 -19.66 -11.39
C GLY A 623 19.22 -18.18 -11.69
N THR A 624 18.04 -17.87 -12.23
CA THR A 624 17.67 -16.53 -12.72
C THR A 624 17.60 -15.44 -11.63
N ALA A 625 17.59 -15.80 -10.35
CA ALA A 625 17.58 -14.86 -9.23
C ALA A 625 18.91 -14.80 -8.45
N ARG A 626 19.99 -15.38 -9.01
CA ARG A 626 21.34 -15.36 -8.41
C ARG A 626 21.85 -13.98 -8.02
N GLY A 627 21.39 -12.94 -8.72
CA GLY A 627 21.68 -11.55 -8.38
C GLY A 627 21.36 -11.16 -6.93
N LEU A 628 20.45 -11.86 -6.24
CA LEU A 628 20.20 -11.66 -4.81
C LEU A 628 21.40 -12.07 -3.95
N ARG A 629 22.07 -13.19 -4.29
CA ARG A 629 23.28 -13.63 -3.58
C ARG A 629 24.44 -12.65 -3.81
N ASP A 630 24.61 -12.15 -5.03
CA ASP A 630 25.62 -11.13 -5.33
C ASP A 630 25.38 -9.84 -4.53
N ARG A 631 24.11 -9.54 -4.27
CA ARG A 631 23.62 -8.42 -3.45
C ARG A 631 23.69 -8.66 -1.94
N GLY A 632 24.31 -9.75 -1.48
CA GLY A 632 24.50 -10.02 -0.05
C GLY A 632 23.28 -10.58 0.67
N PHE A 633 22.23 -11.03 -0.03
CA PHE A 633 21.18 -11.82 0.62
C PHE A 633 21.75 -13.19 1.01
N ARG A 634 21.66 -13.52 2.29
CA ARG A 634 22.18 -14.75 2.89
C ARG A 634 21.04 -15.43 3.65
N GLY A 635 21.20 -16.73 3.94
CA GLY A 635 20.19 -17.52 4.63
C GLY A 635 19.12 -18.12 3.69
N PRO A 636 18.07 -18.71 4.30
CA PRO A 636 17.04 -19.48 3.59
C PRO A 636 16.14 -18.55 2.78
N LEU A 637 16.22 -18.67 1.45
CA LEU A 637 15.51 -17.83 0.51
C LEU A 637 15.24 -18.61 -0.76
N ALA A 638 13.99 -18.59 -1.20
CA ALA A 638 13.55 -19.21 -2.44
C ALA A 638 12.71 -18.20 -3.25
N GLY A 639 12.63 -18.40 -4.56
CA GLY A 639 11.80 -17.52 -5.38
C GLY A 639 11.81 -17.85 -6.85
N LYS A 640 10.99 -17.10 -7.61
CA LYS A 640 10.83 -17.28 -9.05
C LYS A 640 10.74 -15.94 -9.76
N THR A 641 11.53 -15.78 -10.83
CA THR A 641 11.39 -14.69 -11.80
C THR A 641 10.31 -15.04 -12.83
N GLY A 642 9.54 -14.05 -13.27
CA GLY A 642 8.64 -14.16 -14.41
C GLY A 642 8.76 -12.98 -15.35
N THR A 643 8.98 -13.24 -16.63
CA THR A 643 8.97 -12.24 -17.70
C THR A 643 7.86 -12.64 -18.67
N THR A 644 7.00 -11.70 -19.07
CA THR A 644 6.00 -11.96 -20.12
C THR A 644 6.61 -11.75 -21.52
N SER A 645 5.89 -12.21 -22.54
CA SER A 645 6.28 -12.00 -23.95
C SER A 645 6.57 -10.52 -24.23
N GLU A 646 7.55 -10.27 -25.09
CA GLU A 646 8.01 -8.91 -25.45
C GLU A 646 8.48 -8.04 -24.27
N TYR A 647 8.78 -8.64 -23.10
CA TYR A 647 9.28 -7.91 -21.91
C TYR A 647 8.30 -6.84 -21.41
N ARG A 648 6.99 -7.09 -21.46
CA ARG A 648 5.97 -6.11 -21.05
C ARG A 648 5.81 -6.01 -19.53
N ASP A 649 5.79 -7.16 -18.87
CA ASP A 649 5.64 -7.29 -17.43
C ASP A 649 6.84 -8.05 -16.85
N ALA A 650 7.39 -7.48 -15.79
CA ALA A 650 8.42 -8.11 -14.99
C ALA A 650 7.88 -8.45 -13.61
N TRP A 651 8.06 -9.69 -13.20
CA TRP A 651 7.64 -10.24 -11.91
C TRP A 651 8.80 -10.86 -11.17
N PHE A 652 8.75 -10.75 -9.84
CA PHE A 652 9.51 -11.62 -8.96
C PHE A 652 8.70 -11.94 -7.71
N VAL A 653 8.59 -13.22 -7.39
CA VAL A 653 8.01 -13.69 -6.12
C VAL A 653 9.09 -14.41 -5.36
N GLY A 654 9.42 -13.93 -4.16
CA GLY A 654 10.45 -14.50 -3.31
C GLY A 654 9.95 -14.61 -1.88
N TYR A 655 10.36 -15.66 -1.18
CA TYR A 655 9.90 -15.93 0.17
C TYR A 655 10.99 -16.54 1.05
N THR A 656 10.86 -16.23 2.33
CA THR A 656 11.51 -16.87 3.46
C THR A 656 10.47 -17.76 4.16
N PRO A 657 10.80 -18.49 5.25
CA PRO A 657 9.79 -19.21 6.01
C PRO A 657 8.70 -18.30 6.58
N ASP A 658 9.06 -17.08 6.99
CA ASP A 658 8.16 -16.19 7.75
C ASP A 658 7.50 -15.10 6.90
N LEU A 659 8.05 -14.79 5.73
CA LEU A 659 7.59 -13.67 4.89
C LEU A 659 7.72 -13.99 3.41
N LEU A 660 6.71 -13.59 2.66
CA LEU A 660 6.64 -13.63 1.21
C LEU A 660 6.55 -12.21 0.66
N GLY A 661 7.38 -11.90 -0.34
CA GLY A 661 7.33 -10.65 -1.08
C GLY A 661 7.08 -10.91 -2.57
N ALA A 662 6.20 -10.14 -3.19
CA ALA A 662 6.00 -10.17 -4.63
C ALA A 662 6.12 -8.76 -5.21
N ALA A 663 6.87 -8.64 -6.30
CA ALA A 663 7.12 -7.40 -7.04
C ALA A 663 6.61 -7.50 -8.48
N TRP A 664 6.04 -6.40 -8.97
CA TRP A 664 5.74 -6.17 -10.39
C TRP A 664 6.32 -4.84 -10.85
N VAL A 665 6.81 -4.80 -12.08
CA VAL A 665 7.24 -3.58 -12.79
C VAL A 665 6.71 -3.64 -14.22
N GLY A 666 6.18 -2.53 -14.72
CA GLY A 666 5.61 -2.46 -16.06
C GLY A 666 5.08 -1.07 -16.43
N PHE A 667 4.53 -0.94 -17.63
CA PHE A 667 3.81 0.26 -18.08
C PHE A 667 2.32 -0.03 -18.19
N ASP A 668 1.48 0.94 -17.84
CA ASP A 668 0.02 0.76 -17.91
C ASP A 668 -0.48 0.51 -19.34
N ASP A 669 0.13 1.17 -20.33
CA ASP A 669 -0.13 0.99 -21.76
C ASP A 669 0.42 -0.33 -22.32
N GLY A 670 1.10 -1.13 -21.50
CA GLY A 670 1.62 -2.45 -21.85
C GLY A 670 2.81 -2.40 -22.81
N ARG A 671 3.49 -1.26 -22.99
CA ARG A 671 4.68 -1.20 -23.83
C ARG A 671 5.87 -1.97 -23.22
N PRO A 672 6.81 -2.48 -24.05
CA PRO A 672 7.97 -3.22 -23.57
C PRO A 672 8.89 -2.45 -22.61
N LEU A 673 9.33 -3.10 -21.53
CA LEU A 673 10.43 -2.64 -20.66
C LEU A 673 11.80 -2.76 -21.34
N ARG A 674 11.94 -3.77 -22.22
CA ARG A 674 13.22 -4.17 -22.84
C ARG A 674 14.29 -4.57 -21.82
N LEU A 675 13.86 -5.02 -20.64
CA LEU A 675 14.71 -5.49 -19.56
C LEU A 675 14.12 -6.79 -19.00
N SER A 676 15.00 -7.69 -18.55
CA SER A 676 14.58 -8.92 -17.88
C SER A 676 14.03 -8.63 -16.48
N SER A 677 13.28 -9.58 -15.91
CA SER A 677 12.80 -9.46 -14.53
C SER A 677 13.91 -9.46 -13.49
N ALA A 678 15.05 -10.10 -13.80
CA ALA A 678 16.25 -10.05 -12.97
C ALA A 678 16.87 -8.64 -12.92
N ALA A 679 16.69 -7.83 -13.96
CA ALA A 679 17.17 -6.45 -14.03
C ALA A 679 16.12 -5.41 -13.60
N THR A 680 14.91 -5.83 -13.18
CA THR A 680 13.79 -4.94 -12.86
C THR A 680 13.07 -5.35 -11.57
N ALA A 681 12.09 -6.26 -11.64
CA ALA A 681 11.28 -6.67 -10.48
C ALA A 681 12.11 -7.28 -9.35
N LEU A 682 13.20 -7.99 -9.67
CA LEU A 682 14.16 -8.50 -8.68
C LEU A 682 14.85 -7.37 -7.92
N GLU A 683 15.17 -6.26 -8.58
CA GLU A 683 15.79 -5.08 -7.95
C GLU A 683 14.82 -4.38 -7.01
N VAL A 684 13.56 -4.23 -7.42
CA VAL A 684 12.49 -3.71 -6.56
C VAL A 684 12.34 -4.60 -5.32
N TRP A 685 12.25 -5.93 -5.51
CA TRP A 685 12.15 -6.86 -4.39
C TRP A 685 13.35 -6.78 -3.46
N ALA A 686 14.57 -6.70 -4.01
CA ALA A 686 15.79 -6.55 -3.22
C ALA A 686 15.83 -5.24 -2.42
N ALA A 687 15.37 -4.13 -3.01
CA ALA A 687 15.32 -2.83 -2.34
C ALA A 687 14.32 -2.85 -1.16
N VAL A 688 13.16 -3.47 -1.34
CA VAL A 688 12.11 -3.57 -0.30
C VAL A 688 12.47 -4.58 0.79
N MET A 689 12.84 -5.81 0.43
CA MET A 689 12.99 -6.90 1.39
C MET A 689 14.29 -6.82 2.19
N ARG A 690 15.33 -6.13 1.71
CA ARG A 690 16.60 -5.99 2.44
C ARG A 690 16.44 -5.37 3.84
N PRO A 691 15.85 -4.18 4.01
CA PRO A 691 15.64 -3.61 5.35
C PRO A 691 14.70 -4.47 6.20
N ILE A 692 13.67 -5.07 5.60
CA ILE A 692 12.71 -5.94 6.30
C ILE A 692 13.41 -7.17 6.89
N LEU A 693 14.14 -7.93 6.06
CA LEU A 693 14.82 -9.16 6.48
C LEU A 693 16.03 -8.90 7.40
N ARG A 694 16.60 -7.69 7.40
CA ARG A 694 17.61 -7.28 8.39
C ARG A 694 17.01 -7.03 9.76
N ALA A 695 15.80 -6.48 9.82
CA ALA A 695 15.09 -6.20 11.07
C ALA A 695 14.47 -7.47 11.67
N GLN A 696 14.08 -8.42 10.82
CA GLN A 696 13.52 -9.70 11.21
C GLN A 696 14.20 -10.83 10.41
N PRO A 697 15.27 -11.43 10.94
CA PRO A 697 15.92 -12.56 10.31
C PRO A 697 14.95 -13.73 10.15
N ALA A 698 15.02 -14.38 8.99
CA ALA A 698 14.22 -15.56 8.66
C ALA A 698 14.55 -16.75 9.58
N GLY A 699 13.52 -17.54 9.90
CA GLY A 699 13.64 -18.87 10.49
C GLY A 699 14.22 -19.89 9.52
N THR A 700 13.97 -21.17 9.77
CA THR A 700 14.43 -22.28 8.92
C THR A 700 13.26 -22.97 8.23
N PHE A 701 13.42 -23.33 6.95
CA PHE A 701 12.44 -24.18 6.27
C PHE A 701 12.39 -25.58 6.90
N VAL A 702 11.20 -26.17 6.93
CA VAL A 702 10.97 -27.52 7.47
C VAL A 702 11.01 -28.53 6.33
N VAL A 703 11.84 -29.56 6.47
CA VAL A 703 11.86 -30.70 5.56
C VAL A 703 10.76 -31.69 5.99
N PRO A 704 9.77 -32.00 5.13
CA PRO A 704 8.70 -32.92 5.48
C PRO A 704 9.22 -34.37 5.56
N GLN A 705 8.54 -35.19 6.36
CA GLN A 705 8.83 -36.62 6.45
C GLN A 705 8.69 -37.29 5.07
N GLY A 706 9.61 -38.21 4.77
CA GLY A 706 9.63 -38.92 3.49
C GLY A 706 10.41 -38.22 2.39
N ILE A 707 11.05 -37.08 2.67
CA ILE A 707 12.12 -36.54 1.82
C ILE A 707 13.45 -37.15 2.24
N VAL A 708 14.25 -37.56 1.25
CA VAL A 708 15.63 -38.00 1.41
C VAL A 708 16.52 -37.17 0.50
N PHE A 709 17.78 -37.01 0.89
CA PHE A 709 18.77 -36.30 0.08
C PHE A 709 19.84 -37.25 -0.43
N ARG A 710 20.26 -37.03 -1.68
CA ARG A 710 21.38 -37.74 -2.32
C ARG A 710 22.20 -36.77 -3.15
N ASP A 711 23.51 -36.98 -3.15
CA ASP A 711 24.38 -36.33 -4.13
C ASP A 711 24.21 -37.03 -5.47
N VAL A 712 24.01 -36.26 -6.53
CA VAL A 712 23.84 -36.73 -7.91
C VAL A 712 24.72 -35.91 -8.83
N ASP A 713 25.12 -36.48 -9.96
CA ASP A 713 25.75 -35.71 -11.02
C ASP A 713 24.76 -34.66 -11.58
N ALA A 714 25.19 -33.40 -11.63
CA ALA A 714 24.32 -32.27 -11.93
C ALA A 714 23.78 -32.28 -13.37
N ALA A 715 24.49 -32.92 -14.31
CA ALA A 715 24.10 -32.98 -15.71
C ALA A 715 23.15 -34.16 -16.01
N SER A 716 23.48 -35.35 -15.50
CA SER A 716 22.72 -36.57 -15.77
C SER A 716 21.60 -36.86 -14.76
N GLY A 717 21.70 -36.30 -13.55
CA GLY A 717 20.80 -36.60 -12.43
C GLY A 717 21.01 -38.00 -11.81
N LEU A 718 22.05 -38.73 -12.22
CA LEU A 718 22.39 -40.09 -11.77
C LEU A 718 23.40 -40.06 -10.61
N LEU A 719 23.69 -41.22 -10.00
CA LEU A 719 24.67 -41.28 -8.91
C LEU A 719 26.07 -40.85 -9.41
N PRO A 720 26.84 -40.10 -8.61
CA PRO A 720 28.17 -39.64 -8.99
C PRO A 720 29.11 -40.81 -9.34
N ALA A 721 29.99 -40.57 -10.30
CA ALA A 721 31.03 -41.52 -10.70
C ALA A 721 32.30 -40.73 -11.06
N PRO A 722 33.50 -41.34 -11.10
CA PRO A 722 34.75 -40.63 -11.41
C PRO A 722 34.69 -39.80 -12.71
N GLN A 723 33.95 -40.28 -13.71
CA GLN A 723 33.71 -39.61 -14.99
C GLN A 723 32.69 -38.47 -14.95
N CYS A 724 31.97 -38.28 -13.85
CA CYS A 724 30.91 -37.29 -13.66
C CYS A 724 31.16 -36.54 -12.33
N PRO A 725 32.17 -35.65 -12.27
CA PRO A 725 32.69 -35.11 -11.01
C PRO A 725 31.83 -33.99 -10.41
N TYR A 726 30.87 -33.44 -11.17
CA TYR A 726 30.10 -32.28 -10.75
C TYR A 726 28.83 -32.71 -10.04
N THR A 727 28.89 -32.76 -8.71
CA THR A 727 27.77 -33.22 -7.89
C THR A 727 26.90 -32.08 -7.40
N ILE A 728 25.62 -32.33 -7.25
CA ILE A 728 24.65 -31.47 -6.56
C ILE A 728 23.90 -32.27 -5.50
N HIS A 729 23.65 -31.63 -4.37
CA HIS A 729 22.85 -32.21 -3.30
C HIS A 729 21.36 -32.08 -3.63
N GLU A 730 20.70 -33.20 -3.89
CA GLU A 730 19.37 -33.24 -4.47
C GLU A 730 18.35 -33.89 -3.53
N ALA A 731 17.12 -33.38 -3.55
CA ALA A 731 16.01 -33.88 -2.75
C ALA A 731 15.14 -34.86 -3.56
N PHE A 732 14.71 -35.94 -2.91
CA PHE A 732 13.85 -36.96 -3.50
C PHE A 732 12.73 -37.34 -2.52
N VAL A 733 11.59 -37.77 -3.06
CA VAL A 733 10.65 -38.57 -2.28
C VAL A 733 11.32 -39.93 -2.05
N ALA A 734 11.31 -40.42 -0.81
CA ALA A 734 11.95 -41.68 -0.43
C ALA A 734 11.52 -42.82 -1.37
N GLY A 735 12.49 -43.50 -1.97
CA GLY A 735 12.29 -44.58 -2.93
C GLY A 735 12.38 -44.15 -4.39
N THR A 736 12.39 -42.84 -4.68
CA THR A 736 12.55 -42.26 -6.03
C THR A 736 13.97 -41.82 -6.35
N GLU A 737 14.90 -41.89 -5.38
CA GLU A 737 16.30 -41.56 -5.62
C GLU A 737 16.96 -42.46 -6.69
N PRO A 738 17.91 -41.92 -7.49
CA PRO A 738 18.60 -42.70 -8.51
C PRO A 738 19.41 -43.83 -7.87
N ARG A 739 19.40 -45.00 -8.53
CA ARG A 739 20.12 -46.21 -8.07
C ARG A 739 21.28 -46.60 -8.97
N VAL A 740 21.44 -45.93 -10.11
CA VAL A 740 22.44 -46.25 -11.12
C VAL A 740 23.51 -45.15 -11.17
N PRO A 741 24.79 -45.52 -11.32
CA PRO A 741 25.87 -44.57 -11.51
C PRO A 741 25.78 -43.90 -12.88
N CYS A 742 26.26 -42.65 -12.94
CA CYS A 742 26.43 -41.92 -14.18
C CYS A 742 27.40 -42.67 -15.10
N VAL A 743 26.98 -42.90 -16.35
CA VAL A 743 27.82 -43.43 -17.42
C VAL A 743 28.20 -42.26 -18.32
N ALA A 744 29.48 -42.07 -18.60
CA ALA A 744 29.96 -40.95 -19.42
C ALA A 744 29.19 -40.89 -20.74
N ARG A 745 28.43 -39.81 -20.95
CA ARG A 745 27.79 -39.50 -22.23
C ARG A 745 28.49 -38.29 -22.85
N PRO A 746 29.02 -38.39 -24.08
CA PRO A 746 29.54 -37.23 -24.80
C PRO A 746 28.42 -36.17 -24.94
N GLY A 747 28.63 -34.96 -24.44
CA GLY A 747 27.70 -33.82 -24.61
C GLY A 747 26.93 -33.35 -23.37
N LEU A 748 26.99 -34.06 -22.25
CA LEU A 748 26.37 -33.65 -20.97
C LEU A 748 27.41 -32.96 -20.06
N LEU A 749 27.92 -31.79 -20.45
CA LEU A 749 28.76 -30.97 -19.57
C LEU A 749 27.90 -29.99 -18.75
N PRO A 750 28.15 -29.84 -17.44
CA PRO A 750 27.48 -28.83 -16.64
C PRO A 750 27.88 -27.43 -17.08
N TRP A 751 26.88 -26.59 -17.37
CA TRP A 751 26.99 -25.23 -17.90
C TRP A 751 27.59 -24.20 -16.93
N SER A 752 28.28 -24.61 -15.86
CA SER A 752 28.86 -23.68 -14.86
C SER A 752 30.27 -23.19 -15.20
N HIS A 753 30.86 -23.55 -16.35
CA HIS A 753 32.25 -23.24 -16.68
C HIS A 753 32.50 -22.29 -17.86
N GLU A 754 31.47 -21.81 -18.56
CA GLU A 754 31.64 -20.65 -19.43
C GLU A 754 31.52 -19.39 -18.58
N ILE A 755 32.69 -18.79 -18.31
CA ILE A 755 32.83 -17.44 -17.77
C ILE A 755 31.90 -16.52 -18.56
N GLU A 756 30.87 -15.98 -17.90
CA GLU A 756 30.14 -14.81 -18.39
C GLU A 756 31.17 -13.71 -18.65
N GLN A 757 31.57 -13.56 -19.91
CA GLN A 757 32.22 -12.33 -20.33
C GLN A 757 31.19 -11.20 -20.16
N PRO A 758 31.60 -10.03 -19.63
CA PRO A 758 30.72 -8.88 -19.55
C PRO A 758 30.15 -8.58 -20.93
N PHE A 759 28.84 -8.41 -21.00
CA PHE A 759 28.10 -8.05 -22.22
C PHE A 759 28.69 -6.81 -22.90
N GLU A 760 29.51 -7.02 -23.93
CA GLU A 760 29.78 -6.06 -25.00
C GLU A 760 29.24 -6.58 -26.33
N GLU A 761 27.92 -6.74 -26.46
CA GLU A 761 27.30 -6.81 -27.81
C GLU A 761 26.03 -5.95 -27.97
N PRO A 762 26.10 -4.60 -27.84
CA PRO A 762 25.09 -3.72 -28.46
C PRO A 762 25.35 -3.50 -29.97
N ILE A 763 26.54 -3.82 -30.48
CA ILE A 763 26.98 -3.42 -31.84
C ILE A 763 26.58 -4.44 -32.92
N ARG A 764 26.50 -5.74 -32.59
CA ARG A 764 26.08 -6.77 -33.57
C ARG A 764 24.58 -6.82 -33.79
N ALA A 765 23.78 -6.66 -32.73
CA ALA A 765 22.32 -6.55 -32.83
C ALA A 765 21.90 -5.33 -33.66
N LEU A 766 22.64 -4.21 -33.57
CA LEU A 766 22.42 -3.04 -34.43
C LEU A 766 22.79 -3.35 -35.90
N GLY A 767 23.89 -4.09 -36.13
CA GLY A 767 24.31 -4.53 -37.45
C GLY A 767 23.34 -5.50 -38.13
N ASP A 768 22.75 -6.43 -37.38
CA ASP A 768 21.78 -7.38 -37.90
C ASP A 768 20.39 -6.75 -38.10
N TRP A 769 19.99 -5.83 -37.21
CA TRP A 769 18.79 -5.02 -37.39
C TRP A 769 18.91 -4.10 -38.62
N MET A 770 20.07 -3.45 -38.83
CA MET A 770 20.30 -2.65 -40.04
C MET A 770 20.26 -3.51 -41.31
N ARG A 771 20.89 -4.70 -41.32
CA ARG A 771 20.82 -5.63 -42.46
C ARG A 771 19.41 -6.13 -42.74
N HIS A 772 18.60 -6.34 -41.70
CA HIS A 772 17.20 -6.77 -41.85
C HIS A 772 16.30 -5.62 -42.32
N ALA A 773 16.50 -4.41 -41.81
CA ALA A 773 15.79 -3.21 -42.24
C ALA A 773 16.07 -2.85 -43.70
N PHE A 774 17.32 -2.95 -44.17
CA PHE A 774 17.67 -2.73 -45.57
C PHE A 774 17.01 -3.75 -46.52
N ARG A 775 16.93 -5.03 -46.13
CA ARG A 775 16.22 -6.07 -46.91
C ARG A 775 14.70 -5.85 -46.96
N MET A 776 14.13 -5.21 -45.94
CA MET A 776 12.70 -4.88 -45.91
C MET A 776 12.39 -3.68 -46.82
N PHE A 777 13.26 -2.67 -46.84
CA PHE A 777 13.14 -1.49 -47.72
C PHE A 777 13.33 -1.83 -49.21
N ASP A 778 14.22 -2.77 -49.57
CA ASP A 778 14.38 -3.19 -50.97
C ASP A 778 13.17 -4.00 -51.48
N ARG A 779 12.53 -4.82 -50.62
CA ARG A 779 11.30 -5.55 -50.96
C ARG A 779 10.08 -4.64 -51.13
N GLU A 780 10.03 -3.49 -50.46
CA GLU A 780 8.98 -2.48 -50.69
C GLU A 780 9.21 -1.65 -51.96
N ARG A 781 10.47 -1.49 -52.40
CA ARG A 781 10.81 -0.84 -53.68
C ARG A 781 10.45 -1.69 -54.89
N GLU A 782 10.60 -3.01 -54.81
CA GLU A 782 10.21 -3.94 -55.88
C GLU A 782 8.68 -4.11 -56.00
N ARG A 783 7.93 -3.95 -54.90
CA ARG A 783 6.46 -3.99 -54.90
C ARG A 783 5.77 -2.72 -55.42
N ARG A 784 6.52 -1.65 -55.70
CA ARG A 784 5.99 -0.36 -56.20
C ARG A 784 6.33 -0.05 -57.67
N ARG A 785 6.78 -1.04 -58.46
CA ARG A 785 6.90 -0.88 -59.92
C ARG A 785 5.59 -1.25 -60.61
N PRO A 786 4.90 -0.32 -61.31
CA PRO A 786 3.74 -0.68 -62.13
C PRO A 786 4.20 -1.40 -63.42
N PRO A 787 3.35 -2.28 -64.01
CA PRO A 787 3.68 -2.96 -65.25
C PRO A 787 3.61 -2.00 -66.45
N PRO A 788 4.34 -2.26 -67.54
CA PRO A 788 4.29 -1.41 -68.72
C PRO A 788 3.04 -1.73 -69.53
N ALA A 789 2.18 -0.74 -69.73
CA ALA A 789 1.17 -0.76 -70.79
C ALA A 789 1.10 0.60 -71.47
N ALA A 790 0.99 0.52 -72.79
CA ALA A 790 1.22 1.56 -73.77
C ALA A 790 0.35 2.81 -73.60
N ARG A 791 0.94 3.97 -73.90
CA ARG A 791 0.21 5.06 -74.52
C ARG A 791 -0.06 4.65 -75.97
N ASP A 792 -1.32 4.67 -76.38
CA ASP A 792 -1.60 5.33 -77.65
C ASP A 792 -2.94 6.08 -77.62
N GLU A 793 -2.90 7.16 -78.40
CA GLU A 793 -3.77 8.30 -78.58
C GLU A 793 -5.29 8.11 -78.43
N ARG A 794 -5.91 9.03 -77.68
CA ARG A 794 -6.97 9.92 -78.19
C ARG A 794 -7.40 10.97 -77.16
N TRP A 795 -7.68 12.18 -77.64
CA TRP A 795 -8.31 13.35 -76.99
C TRP A 795 -7.37 14.28 -76.20
N ARG A 796 -6.64 15.18 -76.84
CA ARG A 796 -7.06 16.53 -77.30
C ARG A 796 -7.87 17.36 -76.28
N ARG A 797 -7.19 18.41 -75.80
CA ARG A 797 -7.64 19.82 -75.73
C ARG A 797 -8.84 20.17 -74.86
N ARG A 798 -8.52 20.57 -73.63
CA ARG A 798 -9.05 21.71 -72.84
C ARG A 798 -8.04 21.77 -71.68
N TYR A 799 -7.02 22.61 -71.73
CA TYR A 799 -7.04 24.02 -71.37
C TYR A 799 -5.90 24.74 -72.12
N PHE A 800 -6.25 25.78 -72.87
CA PHE A 800 -5.38 26.71 -73.62
C PHE A 800 -4.46 27.49 -72.64
N ASN A 801 -3.19 27.76 -72.95
CA ASN A 801 -2.62 28.82 -73.81
C ASN A 801 -2.69 30.24 -73.19
N GLU A 802 -1.54 30.91 -73.26
CA GLU A 802 -1.29 32.37 -73.31
C GLU A 802 -1.24 33.26 -72.05
N ASP A 803 -0.32 34.23 -72.17
CA ASP A 803 0.04 35.37 -71.32
C ASP A 803 -1.12 36.34 -71.03
N ALA A 804 -1.07 37.02 -69.88
CA ALA A 804 -1.30 38.47 -69.66
C ALA A 804 -1.65 38.81 -68.19
N GLU A 805 -0.94 39.81 -67.66
CA GLU A 805 -1.12 40.64 -66.43
C GLU A 805 -1.13 39.99 -65.03
#